data_AF-A0A7C6S4N3-F1
#
_entry.id   AF-A0A7C6S4N3-F1
#
_cell.length_a   1.000
_cell.length_b   1.000
_cell.length_c   1.000
_cell.angle_alpha   90.00
_cell.angle_beta   90.00
_cell.angle_gamma   90.00
#
_symmetry.space_group_name_H-M   'P 1'
#
loop_
_entity.id
_entity.type
_entity.pdbx_description
1 polymer ?
#
loop_
_entity_poly.entity_id
_entity_poly.type
_entity_poly.pdbx_seq_one_letter_code
_entity_poly.pdbx_strand_id
1 'polypeptide(L)'
;MVKKVILAKNIGFCFGVEKAINTAKKYAPQGVCSLGPIIHNRAVVKDLVEKGLKTVKNIDEITSSKVIIRSHGAGKAVYDELQKKGIEIIDATCPFVKKIHKIVQKYHSQGYQIVIAGIPTHSEVIGINGWCDNTAIVISSSQDIPDIELDKICVVAQTTFSVQEFERITEYFNNLNQKSVVVFNTICYTTNERQEETVELSQKCDCMIVIGCSDSSNTNKLLDICKHNSKNTYLVEKREDLESIFPKLHGTVGITAGASTPSELILEVNRYMNDNINEGSFEALLESNPVVNYVKGTKVKDAEILFADEKGIHVKLDGKNDGLIAPDEVELNGEYNPENYNSGDKIDIEILGPRDKDTGCIPASKKKIEEKKLQDKLIDGIRNGEEFSITVRVVKGGLLGRYGGYRVFVPQSHVEERYVTDLTPYNKQKIRLTVLEIDDNKRKITASKKIILAKERKAKEQERRAKEDEVLQRLTEGDKVTGKFVRATPFGAFVDVDGLDCLCRISDLSWNRVGKVEDVLTLNEEYEFLVLSVDREKRKVGLGYKQLHPHPFQEIAAKYPVGSIVTGQVARLEEYGAFVDIENNIRGLVHISEAARDYIKNINDVLKVGDEVAAKVIKIDEENRKISLSIKAALPEEEKVLQPKNSKSEEKPKESHRRAKVDRSAVDIPTQWKEGATNTPLAELLKDFK
;
A
#
# COMPACT_ATOMS: atom_id res chain seq x y z
N MET A 1 -45.03 -2.51 38.41
CA MET A 1 -45.52 -2.33 37.02
C MET A 1 -44.50 -1.54 36.23
N VAL A 2 -44.31 -1.94 34.97
CA VAL A 2 -43.50 -1.23 33.98
C VAL A 2 -44.27 -0.01 33.49
N LYS A 3 -43.61 1.15 33.38
CA LYS A 3 -44.19 2.42 32.95
C LYS A 3 -43.82 2.81 31.52
N LYS A 4 -42.63 2.40 31.07
CA LYS A 4 -42.06 2.77 29.78
C LYS A 4 -40.97 1.79 29.39
N VAL A 5 -40.91 1.45 28.10
CA VAL A 5 -39.80 0.70 27.50
C VAL A 5 -38.97 1.65 26.63
N ILE A 6 -37.64 1.55 26.71
CA ILE A 6 -36.71 2.32 25.90
C ILE A 6 -35.75 1.35 25.22
N LEU A 7 -35.86 1.25 23.90
CA LEU A 7 -34.97 0.44 23.08
C LEU A 7 -33.72 1.25 22.70
N ALA A 8 -32.53 0.68 22.88
CA ALA A 8 -31.28 1.25 22.37
C ALA A 8 -31.32 1.34 20.83
N LYS A 9 -30.74 2.40 20.26
CA LYS A 9 -30.72 2.65 18.82
C LYS A 9 -29.80 1.68 18.09
N ASN A 10 -28.63 1.40 18.67
CA ASN A 10 -27.58 0.60 18.04
C ASN A 10 -27.70 -0.87 18.46
N ILE A 11 -28.66 -1.60 17.91
CA ILE A 11 -28.96 -3.00 18.30
C ILE A 11 -28.83 -3.98 17.13
N GLY A 12 -28.83 -5.29 17.42
CA GLY A 12 -28.79 -6.36 16.41
C GLY A 12 -27.41 -6.71 15.86
N PHE A 13 -27.37 -7.44 14.75
CA PHE A 13 -26.12 -7.86 14.12
C PHE A 13 -25.24 -6.66 13.74
N CYS A 14 -23.94 -6.74 14.03
CA CYS A 14 -22.98 -5.80 13.42
C CYS A 14 -22.67 -6.24 11.98
N PHE A 15 -22.20 -5.30 11.16
CA PHE A 15 -21.84 -5.54 9.75
C PHE A 15 -20.96 -6.79 9.52
N GLY A 16 -19.98 -7.03 10.41
CA GLY A 16 -19.11 -8.20 10.33
C GLY A 16 -19.83 -9.53 10.58
N VAL A 17 -20.79 -9.54 11.50
CA VAL A 17 -21.64 -10.69 11.81
C VAL A 17 -22.65 -10.92 10.70
N GLU A 18 -23.34 -9.88 10.25
CA GLU A 18 -24.32 -9.94 9.16
C GLU A 18 -23.69 -10.49 7.87
N LYS A 19 -22.51 -9.98 7.49
CA LYS A 19 -21.74 -10.51 6.36
C LYS A 19 -21.43 -12.00 6.51
N ALA A 20 -21.04 -12.43 7.71
CA ALA A 20 -20.70 -13.83 7.97
C ALA A 20 -21.93 -14.75 7.91
N ILE A 21 -23.07 -14.31 8.46
CA ILE A 21 -24.36 -15.03 8.36
C ILE A 21 -24.81 -15.11 6.90
N ASN A 22 -24.79 -14.00 6.16
CA ASN A 22 -25.24 -13.98 4.76
C ASN A 22 -24.33 -14.84 3.87
N THR A 23 -23.03 -14.88 4.15
CA THR A 23 -22.10 -15.82 3.51
C THR A 23 -22.46 -17.26 3.87
N ALA A 24 -22.66 -17.58 5.15
CA ALA A 24 -23.04 -18.92 5.58
C ALA A 24 -24.39 -19.37 4.97
N LYS A 25 -25.43 -18.53 4.97
CA LYS A 25 -26.74 -18.81 4.35
C LYS A 25 -26.63 -19.09 2.84
N LYS A 26 -25.72 -18.42 2.12
CA LYS A 26 -25.48 -18.65 0.68
C LYS A 26 -24.87 -20.02 0.37
N TYR A 27 -23.99 -20.52 1.24
CA TYR A 27 -23.22 -21.74 1.00
C TYR A 27 -23.68 -22.97 1.82
N ALA A 28 -24.50 -22.79 2.86
CA ALA A 28 -25.06 -23.88 3.66
C ALA A 28 -25.82 -24.94 2.82
N PRO A 29 -26.66 -24.57 1.82
CA PRO A 29 -27.35 -25.56 0.97
C PRO A 29 -26.41 -26.43 0.12
N GLN A 30 -25.13 -26.06 0.00
CA GLN A 30 -24.11 -26.82 -0.73
C GLN A 30 -23.36 -27.82 0.18
N GLY A 31 -23.78 -28.00 1.44
CA GLY A 31 -23.17 -28.95 2.38
C GLY A 31 -21.79 -28.53 2.89
N VAL A 32 -21.47 -27.23 2.84
CA VAL A 32 -20.15 -26.67 3.18
C VAL A 32 -19.88 -26.76 4.69
N CYS A 33 -18.63 -27.06 5.06
CA CYS A 33 -18.18 -27.03 6.46
C CYS A 33 -17.78 -25.61 6.90
N SER A 34 -17.88 -25.34 8.20
CA SER A 34 -17.41 -24.12 8.85
C SER A 34 -16.49 -24.47 10.02
N LEU A 35 -15.37 -23.77 10.14
CA LEU A 35 -14.37 -24.03 11.18
C LEU A 35 -14.75 -23.31 12.47
N GLY A 36 -15.39 -24.05 13.38
CA GLY A 36 -16.08 -23.53 14.54
C GLY A 36 -17.38 -22.79 14.19
N PRO A 37 -18.18 -22.41 15.20
CA PRO A 37 -19.43 -21.69 14.96
C PRO A 37 -19.17 -20.35 14.27
N ILE A 38 -19.98 -20.03 13.27
CA ILE A 38 -19.88 -18.80 12.46
C ILE A 38 -19.93 -17.55 13.35
N ILE A 39 -20.78 -17.57 14.39
CA ILE A 39 -20.91 -16.56 15.44
C ILE A 39 -21.27 -17.19 16.79
N HIS A 40 -21.11 -16.42 17.87
CA HIS A 40 -21.50 -16.81 19.23
C HIS A 40 -23.00 -16.58 19.49
N ASN A 41 -23.85 -17.26 18.72
CA ASN A 41 -25.30 -17.34 18.95
C ASN A 41 -25.83 -18.74 18.60
N ARG A 42 -26.34 -19.46 19.60
CA ARG A 42 -26.77 -20.86 19.47
C ARG A 42 -27.99 -21.03 18.56
N ALA A 43 -28.95 -20.10 18.60
CA ALA A 43 -30.15 -20.16 17.77
C ALA A 43 -29.83 -19.95 16.28
N VAL A 44 -28.99 -18.96 15.96
CA VAL A 44 -28.55 -18.69 14.57
C VAL A 44 -27.68 -19.83 14.03
N VAL A 45 -26.81 -20.43 14.85
CA VAL A 45 -26.03 -21.60 14.43
C VAL A 45 -26.94 -22.80 14.16
N LYS A 46 -28.00 -23.02 14.94
CA LYS A 46 -28.99 -24.08 14.70
C LYS A 46 -29.71 -23.91 13.35
N ASP A 47 -30.20 -22.70 13.05
CA ASP A 47 -30.82 -22.35 11.76
C ASP A 47 -29.88 -22.63 10.56
N LEU A 48 -28.59 -22.33 10.70
CA LEU A 48 -27.60 -22.60 9.66
C LEU A 48 -27.33 -24.11 9.49
N VAL A 49 -27.31 -24.88 10.57
CA VAL A 49 -27.14 -26.34 10.53
C VAL A 49 -28.35 -27.02 9.89
N GLU A 50 -29.56 -26.58 10.22
CA GLU A 50 -30.80 -27.05 9.58
C GLU A 50 -30.84 -26.74 8.07
N LYS A 51 -30.15 -25.68 7.65
CA LYS A 51 -29.94 -25.31 6.23
C LYS A 51 -28.76 -26.00 5.55
N GLY A 52 -28.11 -26.98 6.20
CA GLY A 52 -27.06 -27.82 5.63
C GLY A 52 -25.62 -27.45 6.00
N LEU A 53 -25.39 -26.42 6.81
CA LEU A 53 -24.04 -26.05 7.26
C LEU A 53 -23.50 -27.08 8.26
N LYS A 54 -22.33 -27.68 7.99
CA LYS A 54 -21.64 -28.50 9.00
C LYS A 54 -20.68 -27.63 9.82
N THR A 55 -20.70 -27.76 11.15
CA THR A 55 -19.73 -27.09 12.03
C THR A 55 -18.70 -28.11 12.48
N VAL A 56 -17.43 -27.90 12.14
CA VAL A 56 -16.29 -28.77 12.50
C VAL A 56 -15.37 -28.06 13.48
N LYS A 57 -14.66 -28.80 14.34
CA LYS A 57 -13.70 -28.23 15.29
C LYS A 57 -12.30 -28.16 14.72
N ASN A 58 -11.90 -29.20 13.98
CA ASN A 58 -10.55 -29.38 13.45
C ASN A 58 -10.54 -29.41 11.92
N ILE A 59 -9.38 -29.19 11.32
CA ILE A 59 -9.20 -29.16 9.86
C ILE A 59 -9.35 -30.58 9.26
N ASP A 60 -8.99 -31.62 10.01
CA ASP A 60 -9.14 -33.03 9.59
C ASP A 60 -10.59 -33.52 9.54
N GLU A 61 -11.52 -32.81 10.20
CA GLU A 61 -12.95 -33.11 10.16
C GLU A 61 -13.65 -32.54 8.90
N ILE A 62 -12.94 -31.76 8.08
CA ILE A 62 -13.50 -31.13 6.88
C ILE A 62 -13.71 -32.19 5.79
N THR A 63 -14.97 -32.45 5.49
CA THR A 63 -15.40 -33.43 4.46
C THR A 63 -15.82 -32.78 3.15
N SER A 64 -15.79 -31.44 3.05
CA SER A 64 -16.21 -30.67 1.88
C SER A 64 -15.02 -29.99 1.18
N SER A 65 -15.10 -29.86 -0.14
CA SER A 65 -14.08 -29.17 -0.97
C SER A 65 -13.94 -27.66 -0.69
N LYS A 66 -14.90 -27.07 0.04
CA LYS A 66 -14.87 -25.68 0.51
C LYS A 66 -15.03 -25.64 2.03
N VAL A 67 -14.47 -24.62 2.68
CA VAL A 67 -14.69 -24.34 4.11
C VAL A 67 -14.92 -22.85 4.35
N ILE A 68 -15.82 -22.51 5.28
CA ILE A 68 -16.04 -21.14 5.73
C ILE A 68 -15.21 -20.84 6.98
N ILE A 69 -14.42 -19.76 6.93
CA ILE A 69 -13.80 -19.18 8.12
C ILE A 69 -14.78 -18.21 8.78
N ARG A 70 -15.05 -18.43 10.07
CA ARG A 70 -15.97 -17.64 10.93
C ARG A 70 -15.62 -16.15 11.02
N SER A 71 -16.57 -15.35 11.51
CA SER A 71 -16.43 -13.88 11.64
C SER A 71 -15.19 -13.42 12.43
N HIS A 72 -14.81 -14.18 13.46
CA HIS A 72 -13.66 -13.96 14.33
C HIS A 72 -12.30 -14.34 13.71
N GLY A 73 -12.30 -14.93 12.51
CA GLY A 73 -11.09 -15.39 11.84
C GLY A 73 -10.47 -16.65 12.45
N ALA A 74 -9.24 -16.89 11.99
CA ALA A 74 -8.37 -17.99 12.38
C ALA A 74 -6.89 -17.54 12.31
N GLY A 75 -6.01 -18.29 12.97
CA GLY A 75 -4.56 -18.09 12.90
C GLY A 75 -4.01 -18.45 11.51
N LYS A 76 -2.86 -17.90 11.15
CA LYS A 76 -2.26 -18.05 9.80
C LYS A 76 -2.05 -19.51 9.41
N ALA A 77 -1.58 -20.35 10.34
CA ALA A 77 -1.36 -21.78 10.10
C ALA A 77 -2.61 -22.52 9.57
N VAL A 78 -3.81 -22.11 9.98
CA VAL A 78 -5.08 -22.68 9.50
C VAL A 78 -5.26 -22.39 8.00
N TYR A 79 -4.98 -21.17 7.56
CA TYR A 79 -5.05 -20.81 6.14
C TYR A 79 -4.01 -21.57 5.32
N ASP A 80 -2.77 -21.64 5.83
CA ASP A 80 -1.66 -22.33 5.17
C ASP A 80 -1.93 -23.85 5.04
N GLU A 81 -2.54 -24.49 6.04
CA GLU A 81 -2.91 -25.91 6.00
C GLU A 81 -4.08 -26.19 5.06
N LEU A 82 -5.12 -25.35 5.06
CA LEU A 82 -6.25 -25.47 4.13
C LEU A 82 -5.82 -25.35 2.67
N GLN A 83 -4.88 -24.44 2.38
CA GLN A 83 -4.28 -24.32 1.05
C GLN A 83 -3.47 -25.56 0.67
N LYS A 84 -2.67 -26.12 1.59
CA LYS A 84 -1.92 -27.38 1.36
C LYS A 84 -2.85 -28.57 1.09
N LYS A 85 -4.01 -28.63 1.76
CA LYS A 85 -5.05 -29.66 1.55
C LYS A 85 -5.91 -29.40 0.29
N GLY A 86 -5.70 -28.30 -0.44
CA GLY A 86 -6.44 -27.96 -1.65
C GLY A 86 -7.89 -27.55 -1.41
N ILE A 87 -8.25 -27.15 -0.18
CA ILE A 87 -9.62 -26.80 0.21
C ILE A 87 -9.87 -25.31 -0.08
N GLU A 88 -10.97 -25.00 -0.77
CA GLU A 88 -11.33 -23.61 -1.10
C GLU A 88 -11.79 -22.85 0.15
N ILE A 89 -11.13 -21.72 0.43
CA ILE A 89 -11.37 -20.93 1.65
C ILE A 89 -12.39 -19.82 1.36
N ILE A 90 -13.58 -19.94 1.95
CA ILE A 90 -14.62 -18.90 1.96
C ILE A 90 -14.41 -18.04 3.22
N ASP A 91 -13.57 -17.00 3.10
CA ASP A 91 -13.13 -16.20 4.24
C ASP A 91 -14.15 -15.10 4.63
N ALA A 92 -15.07 -15.47 5.53
CA ALA A 92 -16.09 -14.60 6.11
C ALA A 92 -15.61 -13.80 7.34
N THR A 93 -14.30 -13.73 7.61
CA THR A 93 -13.73 -12.95 8.72
C THR A 93 -14.09 -11.47 8.58
N CYS A 94 -14.41 -10.83 9.71
CA CYS A 94 -14.71 -9.41 9.80
C CYS A 94 -13.54 -8.55 9.25
N PRO A 95 -13.79 -7.51 8.42
CA PRO A 95 -12.72 -6.65 7.90
C PRO A 95 -11.87 -5.96 8.98
N PHE A 96 -12.45 -5.65 10.13
CA PHE A 96 -11.70 -5.11 11.28
C PHE A 96 -10.70 -6.13 11.83
N VAL A 97 -11.12 -7.38 12.03
CA VAL A 97 -10.23 -8.48 12.45
C VAL A 97 -9.12 -8.74 11.41
N LYS A 98 -9.45 -8.74 10.10
CA LYS A 98 -8.44 -8.83 9.02
C LYS A 98 -7.43 -7.66 9.05
N LYS A 99 -7.84 -6.47 9.49
CA LYS A 99 -6.94 -5.32 9.69
C LYS A 99 -5.98 -5.57 10.86
N ILE A 100 -6.47 -6.15 11.96
CA ILE A 100 -5.63 -6.53 13.11
C ILE A 100 -4.58 -7.57 12.69
N HIS A 101 -4.98 -8.64 11.98
CA HIS A 101 -4.07 -9.66 11.49
C HIS A 101 -2.91 -9.06 10.67
N LYS A 102 -3.20 -8.10 9.77
CA LYS A 102 -2.20 -7.38 8.98
C LYS A 102 -1.29 -6.48 9.81
N ILE A 103 -1.81 -5.83 10.86
CA ILE A 103 -1.01 -5.00 11.78
C ILE A 103 -0.05 -5.92 12.55
N VAL A 104 -0.57 -6.95 13.20
CA VAL A 104 0.22 -7.92 13.98
C VAL A 104 1.30 -8.57 13.13
N GLN A 105 0.97 -9.09 11.95
CA GLN A 105 1.95 -9.69 11.03
C GLN A 105 3.05 -8.71 10.61
N LYS A 106 2.70 -7.44 10.36
CA LYS A 106 3.65 -6.39 9.96
C LYS A 106 4.60 -6.00 11.10
N TYR A 107 4.09 -5.81 12.32
CA TYR A 107 4.92 -5.38 13.44
C TYR A 107 5.76 -6.54 13.99
N HIS A 108 5.24 -7.76 13.98
CA HIS A 108 6.01 -8.97 14.29
C HIS A 108 7.22 -9.14 13.36
N SER A 109 7.05 -9.01 12.03
CA SER A 109 8.16 -9.09 11.08
C SER A 109 9.16 -7.91 11.15
N GLN A 110 8.82 -6.86 11.89
CA GLN A 110 9.71 -5.73 12.22
C GLN A 110 10.42 -5.88 13.59
N GLY A 111 10.24 -7.03 14.26
CA GLY A 111 10.83 -7.33 15.56
C GLY A 111 10.20 -6.57 16.73
N TYR A 112 8.91 -6.26 16.64
CA TYR A 112 8.13 -5.77 17.79
C TYR A 112 7.51 -6.95 18.53
N GLN A 113 7.60 -6.95 19.85
CA GLN A 113 6.81 -7.85 20.68
C GLN A 113 5.34 -7.43 20.62
N ILE A 114 4.46 -8.39 20.30
CA ILE A 114 3.03 -8.15 20.19
C ILE A 114 2.40 -8.31 21.57
N VAL A 115 1.56 -7.34 21.95
CA VAL A 115 0.69 -7.40 23.13
C VAL A 115 -0.76 -7.31 22.67
N ILE A 116 -1.61 -8.24 23.11
CA ILE A 116 -3.03 -8.29 22.76
C ILE A 116 -3.85 -8.06 24.04
N ALA A 117 -4.48 -6.90 24.15
CA ALA A 117 -5.50 -6.65 25.16
C ALA A 117 -6.78 -7.40 24.79
N GLY A 118 -7.10 -8.47 25.52
CA GLY A 118 -8.13 -9.42 25.13
C GLY A 118 -8.20 -10.65 26.05
N ILE A 119 -9.25 -11.45 25.86
CA ILE A 119 -9.44 -12.68 26.64
C ILE A 119 -8.67 -13.83 25.95
N PRO A 120 -7.68 -14.50 26.60
CA PRO A 120 -6.84 -15.52 25.96
C PRO A 120 -7.60 -16.69 25.32
N THR A 121 -8.71 -17.11 25.90
CA THR A 121 -9.56 -18.20 25.40
C THR A 121 -10.48 -17.79 24.25
N HIS A 122 -10.53 -16.50 23.87
CA HIS A 122 -11.46 -16.03 22.86
C HIS A 122 -10.98 -16.34 21.44
N SER A 123 -11.89 -16.90 20.64
CA SER A 123 -11.71 -17.24 19.21
C SER A 123 -10.91 -16.23 18.38
N GLU A 124 -11.22 -14.93 18.53
CA GLU A 124 -10.57 -13.83 17.83
C GLU A 124 -9.13 -13.57 18.32
N VAL A 125 -8.86 -13.70 19.62
CA VAL A 125 -7.54 -13.47 20.22
C VAL A 125 -6.59 -14.60 19.82
N ILE A 126 -7.07 -15.84 19.86
CA ILE A 126 -6.37 -17.02 19.30
C ILE A 126 -6.11 -16.81 17.80
N GLY A 127 -7.09 -16.27 17.07
CA GLY A 127 -6.95 -15.86 15.68
C GLY A 127 -5.79 -14.91 15.48
N ILE A 128 -5.79 -13.77 16.17
CA ILE A 128 -4.78 -12.72 16.10
C ILE A 128 -3.37 -13.23 16.48
N ASN A 129 -3.24 -13.98 17.59
CA ASN A 129 -1.95 -14.51 18.04
C ASN A 129 -1.31 -15.46 17.00
N GLY A 130 -2.14 -16.19 16.26
CA GLY A 130 -1.70 -17.03 15.14
C GLY A 130 -1.15 -16.27 13.92
N TRP A 131 -1.07 -14.93 13.93
CA TRP A 131 -0.40 -14.10 12.89
C TRP A 131 0.97 -13.55 13.33
N CYS A 132 1.38 -13.84 14.57
CA CYS A 132 2.71 -13.59 15.13
C CYS A 132 3.30 -14.87 15.75
N ASP A 133 3.10 -15.99 15.05
CA ASP A 133 3.65 -17.32 15.41
C ASP A 133 3.35 -17.77 16.85
N ASN A 134 2.21 -17.33 17.39
CA ASN A 134 1.71 -17.53 18.76
C ASN A 134 2.57 -16.89 19.89
N THR A 135 3.45 -15.95 19.55
CA THR A 135 4.37 -15.28 20.50
C THR A 135 3.77 -14.08 21.24
N ALA A 136 2.52 -13.69 20.97
CA ALA A 136 1.94 -12.50 21.61
C ALA A 136 1.61 -12.72 23.08
N ILE A 137 1.76 -11.64 23.84
CA ILE A 137 1.45 -11.58 25.27
C ILE A 137 0.02 -11.07 25.40
N VAL A 138 -0.85 -11.92 25.92
CA VAL A 138 -2.29 -11.62 26.02
C VAL A 138 -2.62 -11.14 27.42
N ILE A 139 -3.25 -9.97 27.53
CA ILE A 139 -3.56 -9.30 28.80
C ILE A 139 -5.07 -9.11 28.90
N SER A 140 -5.69 -9.72 29.91
CA SER A 140 -7.14 -9.66 30.18
C SER A 140 -7.55 -8.46 31.02
N SER A 141 -6.67 -7.98 31.90
CA SER A 141 -6.90 -6.92 32.88
C SER A 141 -5.66 -6.06 33.04
N SER A 142 -5.84 -4.78 33.35
CA SER A 142 -4.75 -3.89 33.77
C SER A 142 -4.00 -4.34 35.04
N GLN A 143 -4.54 -5.32 35.78
CA GLN A 143 -3.87 -5.96 36.93
C GLN A 143 -2.99 -7.18 36.54
N ASP A 144 -3.22 -7.76 35.36
CA ASP A 144 -2.53 -8.98 34.90
C ASP A 144 -1.27 -8.66 34.07
N ILE A 145 -0.75 -7.44 34.14
CA ILE A 145 0.36 -7.01 33.28
C ILE A 145 1.67 -7.58 33.84
N PRO A 146 2.37 -8.47 33.11
CA PRO A 146 3.67 -8.96 33.54
C PRO A 146 4.75 -7.86 33.53
N ASP A 147 5.69 -7.93 34.47
CA ASP A 147 6.93 -7.17 34.39
C ASP A 147 7.76 -7.67 33.20
N ILE A 148 7.93 -6.83 32.17
CA ILE A 148 8.77 -7.16 31.01
C ILE A 148 9.52 -5.91 30.52
N GLU A 149 10.84 -6.01 30.49
CA GLU A 149 11.70 -5.09 29.77
C GLU A 149 11.71 -5.45 28.27
N LEU A 150 11.06 -4.63 27.45
CA LEU A 150 10.99 -4.80 26.00
C LEU A 150 11.34 -3.49 25.29
N ASP A 151 12.25 -3.56 24.33
CA ASP A 151 12.67 -2.38 23.56
C ASP A 151 11.62 -1.89 22.55
N LYS A 152 10.76 -2.80 22.07
CA LYS A 152 9.79 -2.54 21.00
C LYS A 152 8.49 -3.29 21.27
N ILE A 153 7.42 -2.56 21.58
CA ILE A 153 6.07 -3.13 21.81
C ILE A 153 5.08 -2.63 20.76
N CYS A 154 4.25 -3.53 20.24
CA CYS A 154 3.06 -3.22 19.47
C CYS A 154 1.81 -3.71 20.23
N VAL A 155 1.00 -2.78 20.76
CA VAL A 155 -0.24 -3.10 21.50
C VAL A 155 -1.43 -3.05 20.55
N VAL A 156 -2.24 -4.11 20.54
CA VAL A 156 -3.53 -4.21 19.84
C VAL A 156 -4.63 -4.67 20.80
N ALA A 157 -5.89 -4.42 20.47
CA ALA A 157 -7.06 -4.85 21.22
C ALA A 157 -7.93 -5.87 20.46
N GLN A 158 -8.56 -6.79 21.18
CA GLN A 158 -9.73 -7.52 20.69
C GLN A 158 -10.84 -6.52 20.31
N THR A 159 -11.52 -6.73 19.18
CA THR A 159 -12.51 -5.77 18.62
C THR A 159 -13.67 -5.47 19.55
N THR A 160 -13.98 -6.37 20.49
CA THR A 160 -15.04 -6.21 21.48
C THR A 160 -14.52 -5.83 22.87
N PHE A 161 -13.24 -5.54 23.07
CA PHE A 161 -12.64 -5.31 24.40
C PHE A 161 -13.21 -4.06 25.12
N SER A 162 -12.93 -3.94 26.42
CA SER A 162 -13.31 -2.74 27.19
C SER A 162 -12.36 -1.60 26.83
N VAL A 163 -12.92 -0.43 26.48
CA VAL A 163 -12.13 0.77 26.17
C VAL A 163 -11.36 1.24 27.40
N GLN A 164 -12.01 1.24 28.57
CA GLN A 164 -11.41 1.69 29.84
C GLN A 164 -10.24 0.80 30.29
N GLU A 165 -10.34 -0.53 30.14
CA GLU A 165 -9.20 -1.43 30.42
C GLU A 165 -8.10 -1.29 29.37
N PHE A 166 -8.45 -1.07 28.10
CA PHE A 166 -7.45 -0.83 27.06
C PHE A 166 -6.63 0.43 27.36
N GLU A 167 -7.29 1.53 27.73
CA GLU A 167 -6.63 2.77 28.12
C GLU A 167 -5.64 2.54 29.27
N ARG A 168 -6.08 1.91 30.38
CA ARG A 168 -5.22 1.54 31.52
C ARG A 168 -4.00 0.69 31.12
N ILE A 169 -4.21 -0.33 30.29
CA ILE A 169 -3.11 -1.18 29.78
C ILE A 169 -2.13 -0.35 28.93
N THR A 170 -2.63 0.55 28.08
CA THR A 170 -1.77 1.41 27.24
C THR A 170 -1.03 2.48 28.03
N GLU A 171 -1.64 3.05 29.07
CA GLU A 171 -0.99 3.98 30.01
C GLU A 171 0.19 3.30 30.72
N TYR A 172 0.01 2.06 31.20
CA TYR A 172 1.11 1.30 31.81
C TYR A 172 2.30 1.16 30.85
N PHE A 173 2.08 0.72 29.61
CA PHE A 173 3.18 0.58 28.63
C PHE A 173 3.79 1.92 28.20
N ASN A 174 3.01 3.00 28.14
CA ASN A 174 3.54 4.35 27.85
C ASN A 174 4.36 4.93 29.01
N ASN A 175 4.09 4.52 30.25
CA ASN A 175 4.81 4.97 31.44
C ASN A 175 6.07 4.13 31.75
N LEU A 176 6.21 2.95 31.14
CA LEU A 176 7.46 2.19 31.17
C LEU A 176 8.54 2.85 30.30
N ASN A 177 9.79 2.74 30.74
CA ASN A 177 10.95 3.43 30.14
C ASN A 177 11.46 2.72 28.86
N GLN A 178 10.55 2.39 27.94
CA GLN A 178 10.79 1.56 26.75
C GLN A 178 11.13 2.41 25.51
N LYS A 179 11.97 1.88 24.61
CA LYS A 179 12.51 2.64 23.48
C LYS A 179 11.50 2.93 22.36
N SER A 180 10.48 2.09 22.16
CA SER A 180 9.44 2.29 21.14
C SER A 180 8.15 1.51 21.46
N VAL A 181 7.10 2.23 21.84
CA VAL A 181 5.75 1.68 22.02
C VAL A 181 4.85 2.18 20.91
N VAL A 182 4.15 1.27 20.22
CA VAL A 182 3.17 1.58 19.18
C VAL A 182 1.82 1.00 19.57
N VAL A 183 0.86 1.87 19.87
CA VAL A 183 -0.50 1.48 20.25
C VAL A 183 -1.44 1.61 19.06
N PHE A 184 -2.17 0.53 18.77
CA PHE A 184 -3.31 0.56 17.86
C PHE A 184 -4.59 0.24 18.64
N ASN A 185 -5.43 1.26 18.84
CA ASN A 185 -6.81 0.99 19.25
C ASN A 185 -7.53 0.29 18.09
N THR A 186 -7.78 -1.00 18.27
CA THR A 186 -8.46 -1.87 17.30
C THR A 186 -9.83 -2.34 17.79
N ILE A 187 -10.36 -1.72 18.84
CA ILE A 187 -11.75 -1.88 19.27
C ILE A 187 -12.67 -1.36 18.15
N CYS A 188 -13.77 -2.07 17.89
CA CYS A 188 -14.70 -1.73 16.82
C CYS A 188 -15.59 -0.54 17.23
N TYR A 189 -15.81 0.41 16.31
CA TYR A 189 -16.68 1.57 16.56
C TYR A 189 -18.09 1.15 17.01
N THR A 190 -18.68 0.12 16.38
CA THR A 190 -20.00 -0.43 16.75
C THR A 190 -20.02 -1.02 18.16
N THR A 191 -18.86 -1.48 18.67
CA THR A 191 -18.74 -1.89 20.07
C THR A 191 -18.75 -0.67 20.98
N ASN A 192 -17.98 0.38 20.63
CA ASN A 192 -17.91 1.60 21.43
C ASN A 192 -19.26 2.31 21.55
N GLU A 193 -19.93 2.58 20.42
CA GLU A 193 -21.27 3.20 20.38
C GLU A 193 -22.30 2.45 21.22
N ARG A 194 -22.22 1.10 21.24
CA ARG A 194 -23.09 0.24 22.05
C ARG A 194 -22.77 0.28 23.53
N GLN A 195 -21.49 0.33 23.90
CA GLN A 195 -21.09 0.46 25.30
C GLN A 195 -21.51 1.85 25.83
N GLU A 196 -21.21 2.93 25.10
CA GLU A 196 -21.63 4.30 25.42
C GLU A 196 -23.16 4.43 25.56
N GLU A 197 -23.92 3.97 24.56
CA GLU A 197 -25.38 4.01 24.61
C GLU A 197 -25.95 3.14 25.76
N THR A 198 -25.31 2.02 26.09
CA THR A 198 -25.72 1.16 27.20
C THR A 198 -25.39 1.79 28.56
N VAL A 199 -24.28 2.54 28.69
CA VAL A 199 -24.00 3.39 29.87
C VAL A 199 -25.10 4.45 30.02
N GLU A 200 -25.39 5.21 28.96
CA GLU A 200 -26.44 6.22 28.98
C GLU A 200 -27.84 5.66 29.31
N LEU A 201 -28.18 4.50 28.75
CA LEU A 201 -29.49 3.87 28.94
C LEU A 201 -29.63 3.29 30.35
N SER A 202 -28.60 2.61 30.86
CA SER A 202 -28.61 2.05 32.22
C SER A 202 -28.62 3.09 33.34
N GLN A 203 -28.22 4.34 33.06
CA GLN A 203 -28.39 5.48 33.98
C GLN A 203 -29.81 6.09 33.96
N LYS A 204 -30.58 5.85 32.89
CA LYS A 204 -31.92 6.43 32.68
C LYS A 204 -33.07 5.45 32.95
N CYS A 205 -32.75 4.19 33.25
CA CYS A 205 -33.69 3.09 33.38
C CYS A 205 -33.58 2.39 34.75
N ASP A 206 -34.74 2.08 35.35
CA ASP A 206 -34.85 1.38 36.63
C ASP A 206 -34.47 -0.11 36.51
N CYS A 207 -34.69 -0.71 35.33
CA CYS A 207 -34.34 -2.09 34.99
C CYS A 207 -33.71 -2.16 33.59
N MET A 208 -32.82 -3.12 33.37
CA MET A 208 -32.16 -3.36 32.08
C MET A 208 -32.36 -4.79 31.59
N ILE A 209 -32.70 -4.94 30.31
CA ILE A 209 -32.74 -6.20 29.58
C ILE A 209 -31.60 -6.20 28.55
N VAL A 210 -30.75 -7.22 28.61
CA VAL A 210 -29.66 -7.45 27.64
C VAL A 210 -29.99 -8.70 26.84
N ILE A 211 -30.22 -8.54 25.54
CA ILE A 211 -30.61 -9.65 24.66
C ILE A 211 -29.38 -10.23 23.95
N GLY A 212 -29.11 -11.52 24.16
CA GLY A 212 -28.06 -12.28 23.49
C GLY A 212 -27.52 -13.43 24.34
N CYS A 213 -26.64 -14.25 23.77
CA CYS A 213 -26.10 -15.43 24.47
C CYS A 213 -24.96 -15.09 25.46
N SER A 214 -24.89 -15.85 26.54
CA SER A 214 -23.81 -15.88 27.54
C SER A 214 -22.41 -16.20 26.98
N ASP A 215 -22.33 -16.91 25.85
CA ASP A 215 -21.07 -17.21 25.17
C ASP A 215 -20.47 -15.99 24.42
N SER A 216 -21.24 -14.89 24.26
CA SER A 216 -20.84 -13.72 23.49
C SER A 216 -20.12 -12.69 24.36
N SER A 217 -18.83 -12.48 24.09
CA SER A 217 -18.00 -11.50 24.81
C SER A 217 -18.58 -10.08 24.76
N ASN A 218 -19.23 -9.69 23.65
CA ASN A 218 -19.92 -8.39 23.58
C ASN A 218 -21.16 -8.36 24.48
N THR A 219 -21.95 -9.44 24.55
CA THR A 219 -23.16 -9.49 25.36
C THR A 219 -22.82 -9.39 26.85
N ASN A 220 -21.81 -10.13 27.30
CA ASN A 220 -21.36 -10.08 28.69
C ASN A 220 -20.86 -8.68 29.09
N LYS A 221 -20.12 -7.99 28.21
CA LYS A 221 -19.67 -6.60 28.49
C LYS A 221 -20.84 -5.63 28.62
N LEU A 222 -21.88 -5.73 27.79
CA LEU A 222 -23.10 -4.93 27.96
C LEU A 222 -23.83 -5.27 29.27
N LEU A 223 -23.85 -6.54 29.66
CA LEU A 223 -24.41 -7.02 30.92
C LEU A 223 -23.66 -6.47 32.14
N ASP A 224 -22.33 -6.44 32.09
CA ASP A 224 -21.48 -5.95 33.19
C ASP A 224 -21.57 -4.42 33.33
N ILE A 225 -21.62 -3.68 32.22
CA ILE A 225 -21.95 -2.24 32.20
C ILE A 225 -23.32 -1.98 32.85
N CYS A 226 -24.34 -2.74 32.46
CA CYS A 226 -25.68 -2.60 33.02
C CYS A 226 -25.69 -2.89 34.53
N LYS A 227 -25.04 -3.97 34.98
CA LYS A 227 -24.94 -4.33 36.42
C LYS A 227 -24.24 -3.27 37.26
N HIS A 228 -23.27 -2.54 36.69
CA HIS A 228 -22.56 -1.48 37.40
C HIS A 228 -23.48 -0.29 37.73
N ASN A 229 -24.38 0.07 36.80
CA ASN A 229 -25.29 1.21 36.94
C ASN A 229 -26.66 0.84 37.52
N SER A 230 -27.18 -0.35 37.21
CA SER A 230 -28.49 -0.85 37.66
C SER A 230 -28.42 -2.30 38.16
N LYS A 231 -28.82 -2.49 39.42
CA LYS A 231 -28.88 -3.82 40.06
C LYS A 231 -29.94 -4.74 39.42
N ASN A 232 -30.93 -4.19 38.72
CA ASN A 232 -32.04 -4.93 38.10
C ASN A 232 -31.74 -5.21 36.63
N THR A 233 -30.65 -5.93 36.37
CA THR A 233 -30.17 -6.27 35.03
C THR A 233 -30.43 -7.75 34.73
N TYR A 234 -31.09 -8.05 33.61
CA TYR A 234 -31.48 -9.40 33.19
C TYR A 234 -30.92 -9.75 31.80
N LEU A 235 -30.44 -10.97 31.64
CA LEU A 235 -30.04 -11.55 30.35
C LEU A 235 -31.24 -12.30 29.74
N VAL A 236 -31.44 -12.15 28.43
CA VAL A 236 -32.47 -12.86 27.65
C VAL A 236 -31.79 -13.53 26.45
N GLU A 237 -31.77 -14.87 26.43
CA GLU A 237 -31.28 -15.65 25.28
C GLU A 237 -32.43 -16.03 24.33
N LYS A 238 -33.65 -16.19 24.85
CA LYS A 238 -34.86 -16.57 24.11
C LYS A 238 -36.12 -15.89 24.63
N ARG A 239 -37.22 -15.98 23.88
CA ARG A 239 -38.52 -15.41 24.27
C ARG A 239 -39.01 -15.94 25.62
N GLU A 240 -38.87 -17.24 25.89
CA GLU A 240 -39.41 -17.90 27.08
C GLU A 240 -38.77 -17.37 28.38
N ASP A 241 -37.54 -16.85 28.32
CA ASP A 241 -36.88 -16.25 29.49
C ASP A 241 -37.68 -15.06 30.05
N LEU A 242 -38.39 -14.32 29.17
CA LEU A 242 -39.19 -13.14 29.53
C LEU A 242 -40.32 -13.46 30.50
N GLU A 243 -40.96 -14.63 30.39
CA GLU A 243 -42.07 -15.01 31.27
C GLU A 243 -41.62 -15.04 32.74
N SER A 244 -40.37 -15.44 32.98
CA SER A 244 -39.75 -15.47 34.31
C SER A 244 -39.18 -14.13 34.79
N ILE A 245 -38.95 -13.19 33.87
CA ILE A 245 -38.32 -11.88 34.11
C ILE A 245 -39.38 -10.79 34.27
N PHE A 246 -40.43 -10.81 33.45
CA PHE A 246 -41.45 -9.76 33.38
C PHE A 246 -42.07 -9.38 34.73
N PRO A 247 -42.42 -10.32 35.64
CA PRO A 247 -42.95 -9.98 36.97
C PRO A 247 -41.98 -9.18 37.87
N LYS A 248 -40.68 -9.20 37.57
CA LYS A 248 -39.62 -8.51 38.35
C LYS A 248 -39.37 -7.09 37.82
N LEU A 249 -39.80 -6.79 36.60
CA LEU A 249 -39.57 -5.51 35.93
C LEU A 249 -40.49 -4.41 36.48
N HIS A 250 -39.93 -3.21 36.64
CA HIS A 250 -40.65 -2.06 37.16
C HIS A 250 -40.07 -0.75 36.61
N GLY A 251 -40.88 0.31 36.63
CA GLY A 251 -40.44 1.64 36.22
C GLY A 251 -40.12 1.71 34.72
N THR A 252 -39.01 2.35 34.37
CA THR A 252 -38.50 2.48 33.02
C THR A 252 -37.56 1.31 32.71
N VAL A 253 -37.92 0.49 31.72
CA VAL A 253 -37.12 -0.68 31.31
C VAL A 253 -36.31 -0.32 30.05
N GLY A 254 -34.99 -0.42 30.14
CA GLY A 254 -34.09 -0.29 28.99
C GLY A 254 -33.86 -1.64 28.32
N ILE A 255 -33.85 -1.68 26.99
CA ILE A 255 -33.54 -2.88 26.21
C ILE A 255 -32.31 -2.60 25.34
N THR A 256 -31.25 -3.40 25.52
CA THR A 256 -30.04 -3.41 24.68
C THR A 256 -29.76 -4.82 24.16
N ALA A 257 -28.92 -4.95 23.13
CA ALA A 257 -28.68 -6.24 22.48
C ALA A 257 -27.22 -6.43 22.03
N GLY A 258 -26.73 -7.66 22.15
CA GLY A 258 -25.39 -8.04 21.70
C GLY A 258 -25.21 -8.02 20.18
N ALA A 259 -23.96 -7.87 19.73
CA ALA A 259 -23.61 -7.81 18.30
C ALA A 259 -23.85 -9.11 17.50
N SER A 260 -24.18 -10.21 18.19
CA SER A 260 -24.53 -11.51 17.62
C SER A 260 -26.01 -11.85 17.81
N THR A 261 -26.87 -10.87 18.14
CA THR A 261 -28.29 -11.08 18.42
C THR A 261 -29.15 -10.80 17.18
N PRO A 262 -30.04 -11.72 16.77
CA PRO A 262 -30.92 -11.53 15.62
C PRO A 262 -31.96 -10.43 15.87
N SER A 263 -32.27 -9.66 14.82
CA SER A 263 -33.25 -8.57 14.86
C SER A 263 -34.66 -9.08 15.16
N GLU A 264 -34.99 -10.30 14.73
CA GLU A 264 -36.26 -10.97 14.96
C GLU A 264 -36.53 -11.14 16.46
N LEU A 265 -35.55 -11.66 17.22
CA LEU A 265 -35.65 -11.82 18.67
C LEU A 265 -35.78 -10.47 19.37
N ILE A 266 -35.06 -9.44 18.91
CA ILE A 266 -35.12 -8.11 19.54
C ILE A 266 -36.49 -7.45 19.32
N LEU A 267 -37.06 -7.60 18.12
CA LEU A 267 -38.41 -7.14 17.81
C LEU A 267 -39.48 -7.94 18.58
N GLU A 268 -39.31 -9.24 18.75
CA GLU A 268 -40.21 -10.09 19.53
C GLU A 268 -40.19 -9.71 21.02
N VAL A 269 -39.01 -9.57 21.62
CA VAL A 269 -38.84 -9.11 23.01
C VAL A 269 -39.46 -7.72 23.19
N ASN A 270 -39.20 -6.78 22.27
CA ASN A 270 -39.76 -5.43 22.35
C ASN A 270 -41.29 -5.43 22.16
N ARG A 271 -41.86 -6.25 21.29
CA ARG A 271 -43.32 -6.41 21.15
C ARG A 271 -43.93 -6.93 22.44
N TYR A 272 -43.49 -8.09 22.93
CA TYR A 272 -43.96 -8.67 24.19
C TYR A 272 -43.93 -7.66 25.35
N MET A 273 -42.82 -6.92 25.48
CA MET A 273 -42.67 -5.89 26.51
C MET A 273 -43.67 -4.72 26.37
N ASN A 274 -44.07 -4.32 25.16
CA ASN A 274 -45.07 -3.26 24.96
C ASN A 274 -46.51 -3.80 25.05
N ASP A 275 -46.77 -4.99 24.54
CA ASP A 275 -48.10 -5.63 24.55
C ASP A 275 -48.58 -5.86 26.00
N ASN A 276 -47.71 -6.39 26.87
CA ASN A 276 -48.01 -6.58 28.30
C ASN A 276 -48.04 -5.26 29.13
N ILE A 277 -47.58 -4.14 28.57
CA ILE A 277 -47.84 -2.80 29.17
C ILE A 277 -49.26 -2.34 28.79
N ASN A 278 -49.68 -2.63 27.55
CA ASN A 278 -50.99 -2.23 27.03
C ASN A 278 -52.14 -3.10 27.57
N GLU A 279 -51.91 -4.33 28.04
CA GLU A 279 -52.94 -5.14 28.71
C GLU A 279 -53.53 -4.44 29.95
N GLY A 280 -52.72 -3.67 30.69
CA GLY A 280 -53.20 -2.80 31.78
C GLY A 280 -54.09 -1.62 31.33
N SER A 281 -54.36 -1.50 30.03
CA SER A 281 -55.20 -0.46 29.41
C SER A 281 -56.27 -1.02 28.46
N PHE A 282 -56.47 -2.34 28.44
CA PHE A 282 -57.36 -3.01 27.47
C PHE A 282 -58.81 -2.51 27.52
N GLU A 283 -59.32 -2.21 28.71
CA GLU A 283 -60.66 -1.62 28.91
C GLU A 283 -60.81 -0.17 28.42
N ALA A 284 -59.71 0.57 28.23
CA ALA A 284 -59.73 1.90 27.60
C ALA A 284 -59.59 1.84 26.07
N LEU A 285 -59.12 0.72 25.53
CA LEU A 285 -58.83 0.53 24.10
C LEU A 285 -60.06 0.07 23.31
N LEU A 286 -61.03 -0.56 23.97
CA LEU A 286 -62.28 -1.03 23.36
C LEU A 286 -63.21 0.09 22.84
N GLU A 287 -63.05 1.34 23.30
CA GLU A 287 -63.83 2.50 22.79
C GLU A 287 -63.10 3.32 21.71
N SER A 288 -61.86 2.98 21.33
CA SER A 288 -61.17 3.65 20.22
C SER A 288 -60.42 2.68 19.31
N ASN A 289 -60.89 2.57 18.07
CA ASN A 289 -60.08 2.02 16.97
C ASN A 289 -58.71 2.73 16.97
N PRO A 290 -57.58 2.01 16.73
CA PRO A 290 -56.26 2.62 16.77
C PRO A 290 -56.11 3.64 15.65
N VAL A 291 -56.36 4.91 15.97
CA VAL A 291 -56.11 6.03 15.05
C VAL A 291 -54.61 6.19 14.93
N VAL A 292 -54.04 5.62 13.86
CA VAL A 292 -52.67 5.92 13.44
C VAL A 292 -52.62 7.40 13.07
N ASN A 293 -52.16 8.21 14.02
CA ASN A 293 -51.97 9.65 13.80
C ASN A 293 -50.77 9.85 12.88
N TYR A 294 -51.02 10.04 11.59
CA TYR A 294 -49.99 10.39 10.63
C TYR A 294 -49.44 11.80 10.92
N VAL A 295 -48.20 11.85 11.37
CA VAL A 295 -47.46 13.10 11.61
C VAL A 295 -46.69 13.49 10.34
N LYS A 296 -46.47 14.79 10.14
CA LYS A 296 -45.62 15.32 9.08
C LYS A 296 -44.22 14.67 9.12
N GLY A 297 -43.79 14.12 7.98
CA GLY A 297 -42.53 13.39 7.83
C GLY A 297 -42.63 11.88 8.08
N THR A 298 -43.80 11.34 8.45
CA THR A 298 -44.03 9.89 8.46
C THR A 298 -43.91 9.33 7.04
N LYS A 299 -43.14 8.25 6.90
CA LYS A 299 -42.98 7.54 5.63
C LYS A 299 -43.86 6.31 5.61
N VAL A 300 -44.65 6.16 4.55
CA VAL A 300 -45.45 4.97 4.28
C VAL A 300 -44.83 4.27 3.07
N LYS A 301 -44.49 2.99 3.23
CA LYS A 301 -44.03 2.14 2.13
C LYS A 301 -45.20 1.39 1.54
N ASP A 302 -45.09 1.05 0.26
CA ASP A 302 -46.05 0.18 -0.43
C ASP A 302 -47.52 0.66 -0.33
N ALA A 303 -47.76 1.98 -0.33
CA ALA A 303 -49.11 2.55 -0.31
C ALA A 303 -49.83 2.21 -1.63
N GLU A 304 -51.01 1.61 -1.52
CA GLU A 304 -51.82 1.12 -2.64
C GLU A 304 -52.54 2.30 -3.31
N ILE A 305 -52.35 2.49 -4.62
CA ILE A 305 -53.08 3.50 -5.39
C ILE A 305 -54.54 3.08 -5.51
N LEU A 306 -55.45 3.95 -5.07
CA LEU A 306 -56.89 3.79 -5.26
C LEU A 306 -57.27 4.20 -6.68
N PHE A 307 -56.86 5.41 -7.09
CA PHE A 307 -57.02 5.95 -8.43
C PHE A 307 -56.11 7.18 -8.63
N ALA A 308 -55.93 7.58 -9.89
CA ALA A 308 -55.22 8.79 -10.30
C ALA A 308 -56.16 9.67 -11.13
N ASP A 309 -56.23 10.97 -10.82
CA ASP A 309 -57.05 11.96 -11.54
C ASP A 309 -56.29 13.28 -11.74
N GLU A 310 -56.92 14.30 -12.34
CA GLU A 310 -56.27 15.61 -12.56
C GLU A 310 -55.87 16.34 -11.25
N LYS A 311 -56.43 15.96 -10.10
CA LYS A 311 -56.14 16.54 -8.79
C LYS A 311 -55.03 15.79 -8.06
N GLY A 312 -54.61 14.62 -8.54
CA GLY A 312 -53.46 13.89 -8.04
C GLY A 312 -53.68 12.38 -7.93
N ILE A 313 -52.79 11.72 -7.20
CA ILE A 313 -52.90 10.28 -6.90
C ILE A 313 -53.55 10.11 -5.52
N HIS A 314 -54.68 9.42 -5.50
CA HIS A 314 -55.32 8.96 -4.28
C HIS A 314 -54.74 7.61 -3.87
N VAL A 315 -54.23 7.53 -2.63
CA VAL A 315 -53.59 6.33 -2.07
C VAL A 315 -54.28 5.90 -0.79
N LYS A 316 -54.37 4.60 -0.57
CA LYS A 316 -54.97 4.01 0.62
C LYS A 316 -53.98 4.03 1.78
N LEU A 317 -54.43 4.52 2.94
CA LEU A 317 -53.69 4.44 4.20
C LEU A 317 -54.44 3.53 5.19
N ASP A 318 -53.95 3.41 6.43
CA ASP A 318 -54.52 2.50 7.42
C ASP A 318 -55.92 2.96 7.86
N GLY A 319 -56.90 2.05 7.81
CA GLY A 319 -58.23 2.23 8.37
C GLY A 319 -59.19 3.08 7.52
N LYS A 320 -59.46 4.31 7.97
CA LYS A 320 -60.45 5.26 7.39
C LYS A 320 -59.80 6.53 6.81
N ASN A 321 -58.52 6.44 6.48
CA ASN A 321 -57.73 7.56 5.99
C ASN A 321 -57.25 7.26 4.58
N ASP A 322 -57.45 8.21 3.68
CA ASP A 322 -56.90 8.19 2.33
C ASP A 322 -55.85 9.30 2.23
N GLY A 323 -54.77 9.03 1.52
CA GLY A 323 -53.74 10.00 1.17
C GLY A 323 -54.02 10.61 -0.21
N LEU A 324 -53.59 11.86 -0.39
CA LEU A 324 -53.61 12.57 -1.67
C LEU A 324 -52.22 13.10 -1.99
N ILE A 325 -51.68 12.70 -3.13
CA ILE A 325 -50.42 13.22 -3.68
C ILE A 325 -50.76 14.23 -4.78
N ALA A 326 -50.56 15.51 -4.52
CA ALA A 326 -50.80 16.56 -5.51
C ALA A 326 -49.85 16.41 -6.72
N PRO A 327 -50.25 16.78 -7.96
CA PRO A 327 -49.47 16.59 -9.19
C PRO A 327 -48.01 17.06 -9.13
N ASP A 328 -47.76 18.18 -8.45
CA ASP A 328 -46.44 18.80 -8.27
C ASP A 328 -45.52 18.06 -7.29
N GLU A 329 -46.10 17.17 -6.47
CA GLU A 329 -45.45 16.30 -5.48
C GLU A 329 -45.41 14.80 -5.92
N VAL A 330 -45.87 14.48 -7.13
CA VAL A 330 -45.75 13.14 -7.73
C VAL A 330 -44.36 12.91 -8.34
N GLU A 331 -43.96 13.74 -9.30
CA GLU A 331 -42.74 13.55 -10.10
C GLU A 331 -41.67 14.64 -9.87
N LEU A 332 -40.42 14.25 -10.10
CA LEU A 332 -39.24 15.13 -9.96
C LEU A 332 -39.20 16.25 -10.99
N ASN A 333 -39.60 15.98 -12.25
CA ASN A 333 -39.73 16.98 -13.31
C ASN A 333 -40.96 17.90 -13.14
N GLY A 334 -41.93 17.52 -12.31
CA GLY A 334 -43.20 18.23 -12.14
C GLY A 334 -44.22 17.97 -13.26
N GLU A 335 -43.95 17.03 -14.17
CA GLU A 335 -44.90 16.62 -15.22
C GLU A 335 -45.63 15.36 -14.75
N TYR A 336 -46.90 15.52 -14.41
CA TYR A 336 -47.76 14.44 -13.95
C TYR A 336 -48.76 14.06 -15.05
N ASN A 337 -48.78 12.78 -15.42
CA ASN A 337 -49.82 12.18 -16.26
C ASN A 337 -50.54 11.07 -15.45
N PRO A 338 -51.84 11.18 -15.18
CA PRO A 338 -52.63 10.13 -14.52
C PRO A 338 -52.55 8.76 -15.19
N GLU A 339 -52.41 8.69 -16.53
CA GLU A 339 -52.37 7.43 -17.29
C GLU A 339 -51.17 6.52 -16.93
N ASN A 340 -50.12 7.08 -16.29
CA ASN A 340 -48.96 6.31 -15.84
C ASN A 340 -49.19 5.54 -14.54
N TYR A 341 -50.38 5.64 -13.93
CA TYR A 341 -50.67 5.17 -12.57
C TYR A 341 -51.96 4.35 -12.51
N ASN A 342 -51.85 3.03 -12.29
CA ASN A 342 -53.01 2.16 -12.23
C ASN A 342 -53.49 1.94 -10.79
N SER A 343 -54.79 1.66 -10.63
CA SER A 343 -55.34 1.22 -9.34
C SER A 343 -54.71 -0.12 -8.93
N GLY A 344 -54.30 -0.25 -7.67
CA GLY A 344 -53.59 -1.41 -7.13
C GLY A 344 -52.05 -1.33 -7.23
N ASP A 345 -51.49 -0.39 -7.99
CA ASP A 345 -50.04 -0.15 -7.99
C ASP A 345 -49.57 0.34 -6.60
N LYS A 346 -48.29 0.08 -6.26
CA LYS A 346 -47.71 0.38 -4.94
C LYS A 346 -46.63 1.43 -5.02
N ILE A 347 -46.74 2.47 -4.22
CA ILE A 347 -45.79 3.59 -4.18
C ILE A 347 -45.35 3.96 -2.76
N ASP A 348 -44.08 4.38 -2.62
CA ASP A 348 -43.55 4.92 -1.36
C ASP A 348 -43.87 6.42 -1.27
N ILE A 349 -44.42 6.86 -0.14
CA ILE A 349 -44.86 8.24 0.08
C ILE A 349 -44.40 8.81 1.44
N GLU A 350 -44.20 10.13 1.51
CA GLU A 350 -43.93 10.86 2.76
C GLU A 350 -45.08 11.84 3.07
N ILE A 351 -45.65 11.76 4.28
CA ILE A 351 -46.78 12.58 4.71
C ILE A 351 -46.36 14.04 4.94
N LEU A 352 -47.06 14.99 4.32
CA LEU A 352 -46.74 16.42 4.34
C LEU A 352 -47.36 17.18 5.51
N GLY A 353 -48.43 16.67 6.10
CA GLY A 353 -49.22 17.36 7.13
C GLY A 353 -50.40 16.53 7.65
N PRO A 354 -51.22 17.10 8.55
CA PRO A 354 -52.45 16.47 9.02
C PRO A 354 -53.50 16.38 7.90
N ARG A 355 -54.57 15.60 8.14
CA ARG A 355 -55.73 15.50 7.26
C ARG A 355 -56.28 16.89 6.93
N ASP A 356 -56.38 17.18 5.63
CA ASP A 356 -56.93 18.42 5.12
C ASP A 356 -58.46 18.42 5.22
N LYS A 357 -59.03 19.59 5.51
CA LYS A 357 -60.47 19.77 5.73
C LYS A 357 -61.25 19.85 4.42
N ASP A 358 -60.62 20.37 3.36
CA ASP A 358 -61.29 20.66 2.10
C ASP A 358 -61.27 19.45 1.16
N THR A 359 -60.15 18.71 1.11
CA THR A 359 -60.02 17.46 0.33
C THR A 359 -60.41 16.21 1.12
N GLY A 360 -60.54 16.30 2.44
CA GLY A 360 -60.83 15.16 3.32
C GLY A 360 -59.74 14.08 3.35
N CYS A 361 -58.58 14.32 2.73
CA CYS A 361 -57.48 13.37 2.56
C CYS A 361 -56.23 13.84 3.31
N ILE A 362 -55.22 12.98 3.46
CA ILE A 362 -53.94 13.32 4.09
C ILE A 362 -52.93 13.70 2.98
N PRO A 363 -52.37 14.92 2.97
CA PRO A 363 -51.46 15.33 1.91
C PRO A 363 -50.13 14.57 2.00
N ALA A 364 -49.66 14.03 0.88
CA ALA A 364 -48.46 13.20 0.78
C ALA A 364 -47.60 13.57 -0.45
N SER A 365 -46.35 13.11 -0.47
CA SER A 365 -45.37 13.34 -1.55
C SER A 365 -44.62 12.07 -1.90
N LYS A 366 -44.64 11.70 -3.19
CA LYS A 366 -43.76 10.66 -3.79
C LYS A 366 -42.39 11.27 -4.08
N LYS A 367 -42.39 12.47 -4.67
CA LYS A 367 -41.22 13.25 -5.06
C LYS A 367 -40.16 13.37 -3.96
N LYS A 368 -40.54 13.68 -2.71
CA LYS A 368 -39.60 13.79 -1.58
C LYS A 368 -38.89 12.49 -1.22
N ILE A 369 -39.54 11.35 -1.41
CA ILE A 369 -38.89 10.05 -1.22
C ILE A 369 -37.92 9.76 -2.37
N GLU A 370 -38.26 10.12 -3.60
CA GLU A 370 -37.38 9.94 -4.76
C GLU A 370 -36.16 10.88 -4.73
N GLU A 371 -36.34 12.15 -4.37
CA GLU A 371 -35.24 13.10 -4.11
C GLU A 371 -34.27 12.54 -3.06
N LYS A 372 -34.82 11.97 -1.98
CA LYS A 372 -34.02 11.40 -0.89
C LYS A 372 -33.31 10.11 -1.33
N LYS A 373 -33.99 9.19 -2.05
CA LYS A 373 -33.39 7.99 -2.64
C LYS A 373 -32.26 8.33 -3.63
N LEU A 374 -32.41 9.39 -4.42
CA LEU A 374 -31.36 9.88 -5.33
C LEU A 374 -30.17 10.47 -4.57
N GLN A 375 -30.42 11.27 -3.54
CA GLN A 375 -29.37 11.80 -2.66
C GLN A 375 -28.61 10.67 -1.95
N ASP A 376 -29.32 9.71 -1.37
CA ASP A 376 -28.74 8.57 -0.65
C ASP A 376 -27.86 7.73 -1.60
N LYS A 377 -28.35 7.40 -2.82
CA LYS A 377 -27.54 6.72 -3.86
C LYS A 377 -26.26 7.47 -4.25
N LEU A 378 -26.34 8.79 -4.41
CA LEU A 378 -25.17 9.64 -4.73
C LEU A 378 -24.14 9.66 -3.59
N ILE A 379 -24.57 9.54 -2.34
CA ILE A 379 -23.70 9.47 -1.17
C ILE A 379 -23.08 8.08 -1.05
N ASP A 380 -23.83 7.02 -1.31
CA ASP A 380 -23.33 5.64 -1.25
C ASP A 380 -22.25 5.36 -2.32
N GLY A 381 -22.36 5.94 -3.51
CA GLY A 381 -21.27 5.93 -4.50
C GLY A 381 -19.98 6.56 -3.95
N ILE A 382 -20.08 7.73 -3.31
CA ILE A 382 -18.94 8.41 -2.66
C ILE A 382 -18.39 7.61 -1.48
N ARG A 383 -19.24 6.96 -0.66
CA ARG A 383 -18.81 6.05 0.43
C ARG A 383 -18.02 4.86 -0.10
N ASN A 384 -18.38 4.35 -1.27
CA ASN A 384 -17.67 3.27 -1.95
C ASN A 384 -16.35 3.72 -2.61
N GLY A 385 -15.99 5.00 -2.49
CA GLY A 385 -14.70 5.55 -2.95
C GLY A 385 -14.71 6.13 -4.36
N GLU A 386 -15.88 6.39 -4.94
CA GLU A 386 -15.99 7.03 -6.25
C GLU A 386 -15.41 8.46 -6.25
N GLU A 387 -14.79 8.84 -7.38
CA GLU A 387 -14.25 10.18 -7.60
C GLU A 387 -15.38 11.13 -8.02
N PHE A 388 -15.59 12.21 -7.27
CA PHE A 388 -16.64 13.18 -7.55
C PHE A 388 -16.07 14.58 -7.79
N SER A 389 -16.83 15.45 -8.46
CA SER A 389 -16.40 16.81 -8.81
C SER A 389 -17.32 17.86 -8.20
N ILE A 390 -16.73 18.88 -7.58
CA ILE A 390 -17.46 20.03 -7.01
C ILE A 390 -16.84 21.35 -7.40
N THR A 391 -17.67 22.39 -7.48
CA THR A 391 -17.21 23.77 -7.48
C THR A 391 -16.91 24.20 -6.05
N VAL A 392 -15.71 24.72 -5.80
CA VAL A 392 -15.25 25.13 -4.46
C VAL A 392 -15.09 26.65 -4.32
N ARG A 393 -15.16 27.12 -3.07
CA ARG A 393 -14.79 28.48 -2.65
C ARG A 393 -13.72 28.40 -1.56
N VAL A 394 -12.84 29.40 -1.51
CA VAL A 394 -11.77 29.47 -0.50
C VAL A 394 -12.35 29.92 0.85
N VAL A 395 -11.90 29.29 1.93
CA VAL A 395 -12.25 29.65 3.32
C VAL A 395 -11.02 29.56 4.22
N LYS A 396 -11.09 30.13 5.43
CA LYS A 396 -10.00 29.99 6.43
C LYS A 396 -9.75 28.50 6.72
N GLY A 397 -8.55 28.01 6.38
CA GLY A 397 -8.12 26.63 6.60
C GLY A 397 -8.35 25.64 5.43
N GLY A 398 -8.91 26.05 4.29
CA GLY A 398 -9.09 25.14 3.16
C GLY A 398 -10.09 25.60 2.09
N LEU A 399 -10.67 24.63 1.40
CA LEU A 399 -11.69 24.82 0.37
C LEU A 399 -13.03 24.26 0.85
N LEU A 400 -14.13 24.93 0.50
CA LEU A 400 -15.49 24.53 0.87
C LEU A 400 -16.36 24.48 -0.38
N GLY A 401 -17.18 23.45 -0.54
CA GLY A 401 -18.15 23.32 -1.62
C GLY A 401 -19.42 22.59 -1.17
N ARG A 402 -20.27 22.25 -2.14
CA ARG A 402 -21.49 21.46 -1.94
C ARG A 402 -21.54 20.32 -2.94
N TYR A 403 -22.02 19.17 -2.48
CA TYR A 403 -22.39 18.04 -3.32
C TYR A 403 -23.73 17.50 -2.81
N GLY A 404 -24.77 17.55 -3.65
CA GLY A 404 -26.14 17.32 -3.21
C GLY A 404 -26.50 18.15 -1.96
N GLY A 405 -27.07 17.48 -0.94
CA GLY A 405 -27.40 18.09 0.34
C GLY A 405 -26.24 18.31 1.31
N TYR A 406 -25.01 17.89 0.98
CA TYR A 406 -23.87 17.83 1.92
C TYR A 406 -22.87 18.98 1.70
N ARG A 407 -22.25 19.43 2.80
CA ARG A 407 -21.16 20.42 2.79
C ARG A 407 -19.83 19.69 2.66
N VAL A 408 -19.12 19.90 1.56
CA VAL A 408 -17.81 19.26 1.33
C VAL A 408 -16.70 20.22 1.75
N PHE A 409 -15.81 19.79 2.63
CA PHE A 409 -14.63 20.53 3.09
C PHE A 409 -13.35 19.80 2.70
N VAL A 410 -12.41 20.52 2.10
CA VAL A 410 -11.07 20.03 1.75
C VAL A 410 -10.05 20.83 2.57
N PRO A 411 -9.35 20.21 3.54
CA PRO A 411 -8.31 20.89 4.29
C PRO A 411 -7.16 21.34 3.38
N GLN A 412 -6.50 22.45 3.70
CA GLN A 412 -5.39 23.01 2.91
C GLN A 412 -4.29 21.98 2.56
N SER A 413 -3.95 21.09 3.50
CA SER A 413 -2.94 20.02 3.33
C SER A 413 -3.35 18.89 2.37
N HIS A 414 -4.61 18.87 1.91
CA HIS A 414 -5.19 17.86 1.02
C HIS A 414 -5.58 18.39 -0.36
N VAL A 415 -5.34 19.68 -0.64
CA VAL A 415 -5.57 20.31 -1.95
C VAL A 415 -4.49 19.92 -2.96
N GLU A 416 -3.23 19.85 -2.51
CA GLU A 416 -2.06 19.48 -3.34
C GLU A 416 -1.11 18.53 -2.60
N GLU A 417 -0.12 17.99 -3.33
CA GLU A 417 0.89 17.09 -2.75
C GLU A 417 1.83 17.85 -1.80
N ARG A 418 2.22 19.08 -2.17
CA ARG A 418 3.03 20.02 -1.37
C ARG A 418 2.11 20.96 -0.58
N TYR A 419 2.63 21.54 0.50
CA TYR A 419 1.90 22.56 1.25
C TYR A 419 1.86 23.87 0.46
N VAL A 420 0.66 24.30 0.07
CA VAL A 420 0.44 25.54 -0.68
C VAL A 420 -0.14 26.59 0.26
N THR A 421 0.51 27.76 0.32
CA THR A 421 0.10 28.89 1.15
C THR A 421 -1.06 29.70 0.55
N ASP A 422 -1.11 29.83 -0.78
CA ASP A 422 -2.18 30.54 -1.49
C ASP A 422 -3.19 29.59 -2.16
N LEU A 423 -4.45 29.65 -1.73
CA LEU A 423 -5.56 28.89 -2.29
C LEU A 423 -6.44 29.71 -3.25
N THR A 424 -6.14 31.00 -3.46
CA THR A 424 -6.92 31.94 -4.28
C THR A 424 -7.23 31.42 -5.70
N PRO A 425 -6.29 30.75 -6.43
CA PRO A 425 -6.57 30.22 -7.77
C PRO A 425 -7.72 29.22 -7.83
N TYR A 426 -7.99 28.50 -6.75
CA TYR A 426 -9.04 27.49 -6.68
C TYR A 426 -10.45 28.07 -6.49
N ASN A 427 -10.60 29.37 -6.27
CA ASN A 427 -11.92 29.97 -6.05
C ASN A 427 -12.82 29.85 -7.29
N LYS A 428 -14.02 29.29 -7.10
CA LYS A 428 -15.01 28.94 -8.14
C LYS A 428 -14.52 27.92 -9.19
N GLN A 429 -13.38 27.26 -8.99
CA GLN A 429 -12.96 26.16 -9.86
C GLN A 429 -13.70 24.86 -9.53
N LYS A 430 -13.92 24.04 -10.55
CA LYS A 430 -14.44 22.67 -10.43
C LYS A 430 -13.27 21.71 -10.24
N ILE A 431 -13.18 21.05 -9.08
CA ILE A 431 -12.08 20.13 -8.75
C ILE A 431 -12.59 18.70 -8.53
N ARG A 432 -11.79 17.71 -8.97
CA ARG A 432 -11.98 16.27 -8.68
C ARG A 432 -11.48 15.96 -7.27
N LEU A 433 -12.24 15.16 -6.53
CA LEU A 433 -11.98 14.80 -5.14
C LEU A 433 -12.37 13.35 -4.84
N THR A 434 -11.68 12.76 -3.87
CA THR A 434 -12.07 11.49 -3.23
C THR A 434 -12.44 11.76 -1.78
N VAL A 435 -13.36 10.96 -1.22
CA VAL A 435 -13.74 11.07 0.19
C VAL A 435 -12.60 10.67 1.13
N LEU A 436 -12.48 11.36 2.27
CA LEU A 436 -11.70 10.92 3.43
C LEU A 436 -12.62 10.39 4.54
N GLU A 437 -13.69 11.13 4.80
CA GLU A 437 -14.57 10.94 5.95
C GLU A 437 -15.94 11.55 5.64
N ILE A 438 -17.02 10.93 6.13
CA ILE A 438 -18.37 11.48 6.05
C ILE A 438 -18.95 11.52 7.47
N ASP A 439 -19.41 12.69 7.88
CA ASP A 439 -20.19 12.94 9.09
C ASP A 439 -21.64 13.16 8.66
N ASP A 440 -22.43 12.07 8.65
CA ASP A 440 -23.83 12.07 8.26
C ASP A 440 -24.69 12.92 9.20
N ASN A 441 -24.36 12.93 10.50
CA ASN A 441 -25.05 13.72 11.53
C ASN A 441 -24.96 15.23 11.26
N LYS A 442 -23.80 15.73 10.83
CA LYS A 442 -23.57 17.15 10.50
C LYS A 442 -23.73 17.47 9.01
N ARG A 443 -24.11 16.49 8.18
CA ARG A 443 -24.13 16.53 6.71
C ARG A 443 -22.86 17.15 6.13
N LYS A 444 -21.71 16.67 6.59
CA LYS A 444 -20.38 17.17 6.22
C LYS A 444 -19.56 16.03 5.62
N ILE A 445 -18.94 16.30 4.48
CA ILE A 445 -17.97 15.41 3.84
C ILE A 445 -16.60 16.06 3.97
N THR A 446 -15.60 15.35 4.50
CA THR A 446 -14.19 15.73 4.40
C THR A 446 -13.59 15.02 3.19
N ALA A 447 -12.95 15.76 2.28
CA ALA A 447 -12.47 15.22 1.00
C ALA A 447 -11.02 15.64 0.68
N SER A 448 -10.40 14.95 -0.27
CA SER A 448 -8.98 15.09 -0.62
C SER A 448 -8.73 14.98 -2.12
N LYS A 449 -7.95 15.92 -2.68
CA LYS A 449 -7.42 15.86 -4.05
C LYS A 449 -6.09 15.11 -4.12
N LYS A 450 -5.33 15.14 -3.01
CA LYS A 450 -4.01 14.48 -2.88
C LYS A 450 -4.04 12.96 -3.13
N ILE A 451 -5.16 12.29 -2.89
CA ILE A 451 -5.32 10.84 -3.16
C ILE A 451 -5.29 10.55 -4.67
N ILE A 452 -6.03 11.34 -5.46
CA ILE A 452 -6.09 11.20 -6.93
C ILE A 452 -4.70 11.46 -7.53
N LEU A 453 -4.05 12.55 -7.14
CA LEU A 453 -2.70 12.90 -7.60
C LEU A 453 -1.68 11.79 -7.28
N ALA A 454 -1.73 11.19 -6.08
CA ALA A 454 -0.86 10.08 -5.71
C ALA A 454 -1.15 8.79 -6.49
N LYS A 455 -2.41 8.53 -6.85
CA LYS A 455 -2.84 7.38 -7.67
C LYS A 455 -2.38 7.54 -9.12
N GLU A 456 -2.60 8.72 -9.71
CA GLU A 456 -2.13 9.07 -11.06
C GLU A 456 -0.60 9.02 -11.17
N ARG A 457 0.12 9.52 -10.16
CA ARG A 457 1.60 9.42 -10.09
C ARG A 457 2.06 7.96 -10.03
N LYS A 458 1.49 7.14 -9.16
CA LYS A 458 1.86 5.71 -9.06
C LYS A 458 1.60 4.95 -10.36
N ALA A 459 0.50 5.23 -11.05
CA ALA A 459 0.21 4.63 -12.34
C ALA A 459 1.28 5.02 -13.40
N LYS A 460 1.63 6.31 -13.50
CA LYS A 460 2.71 6.78 -14.39
C LYS A 460 4.07 6.20 -14.04
N GLU A 461 4.38 6.07 -12.75
CA GLU A 461 5.64 5.48 -12.27
C GLU A 461 5.70 3.96 -12.53
N GLN A 462 4.58 3.25 -12.44
CA GLN A 462 4.46 1.85 -12.86
C GLN A 462 4.58 1.68 -14.38
N GLU A 463 3.94 2.54 -15.17
CA GLU A 463 4.05 2.52 -16.64
C GLU A 463 5.48 2.81 -17.09
N ARG A 464 6.14 3.81 -16.50
CA ARG A 464 7.56 4.12 -16.76
C ARG A 464 8.44 2.95 -16.38
N ARG A 465 8.23 2.33 -15.21
CA ARG A 465 8.98 1.16 -14.75
C ARG A 465 8.79 -0.06 -15.66
N ALA A 466 7.60 -0.27 -16.20
CA ALA A 466 7.35 -1.34 -17.18
C ALA A 466 8.11 -1.11 -18.49
N LYS A 467 8.14 0.15 -18.99
CA LYS A 467 8.94 0.54 -20.16
C LYS A 467 10.44 0.40 -19.90
N GLU A 468 10.93 0.83 -18.75
CA GLU A 468 12.31 0.60 -18.30
C GLU A 468 12.67 -0.90 -18.30
N ASP A 469 11.75 -1.76 -17.82
CA ASP A 469 11.96 -3.21 -17.75
C ASP A 469 11.95 -3.88 -19.13
N GLU A 470 11.08 -3.44 -20.04
CA GLU A 470 11.04 -3.88 -21.45
C GLU A 470 12.33 -3.48 -22.20
N VAL A 471 12.77 -2.23 -22.06
CA VAL A 471 14.00 -1.72 -22.66
C VAL A 471 15.22 -2.45 -22.10
N LEU A 472 15.29 -2.69 -20.78
CA LEU A 472 16.37 -3.43 -20.13
C LEU A 472 16.42 -4.93 -20.55
N GLN A 473 15.30 -5.53 -20.94
CA GLN A 473 15.28 -6.88 -21.52
C GLN A 473 15.78 -6.91 -22.97
N ARG A 474 15.46 -5.88 -23.76
CA ARG A 474 15.91 -5.74 -25.16
C ARG A 474 17.40 -5.43 -25.28
N LEU A 475 17.96 -4.64 -24.35
CA LEU A 475 19.36 -4.22 -24.37
C LEU A 475 20.33 -5.39 -24.12
N THR A 476 21.34 -5.51 -25.00
CA THR A 476 22.47 -6.42 -24.85
C THR A 476 23.81 -5.68 -24.94
N GLU A 477 24.88 -6.30 -24.43
CA GLU A 477 26.22 -5.71 -24.43
C GLU A 477 26.80 -5.70 -25.86
N GLY A 478 27.28 -4.54 -26.31
CA GLY A 478 27.71 -4.31 -27.70
C GLY A 478 26.67 -3.68 -28.62
N ASP A 479 25.42 -3.49 -28.17
CA ASP A 479 24.41 -2.79 -28.97
C ASP A 479 24.73 -1.30 -29.15
N LYS A 480 24.37 -0.75 -30.31
CA LYS A 480 24.36 0.69 -30.57
C LYS A 480 22.98 1.26 -30.23
N VAL A 481 22.95 2.33 -29.44
CA VAL A 481 21.73 2.95 -28.94
C VAL A 481 21.80 4.47 -29.07
N THR A 482 20.74 5.08 -29.56
CA THR A 482 20.53 6.53 -29.51
C THR A 482 19.99 6.92 -28.15
N GLY A 483 20.58 7.92 -27.51
CA GLY A 483 20.16 8.38 -26.19
C GLY A 483 20.30 9.88 -26.01
N LYS A 484 19.40 10.46 -25.21
CA LYS A 484 19.33 11.90 -24.95
C LYS A 484 20.08 12.27 -23.69
N PHE A 485 20.99 13.24 -23.74
CA PHE A 485 21.74 13.67 -22.56
C PHE A 485 20.87 14.50 -21.60
N VAL A 486 20.60 13.98 -20.39
CA VAL A 486 19.69 14.61 -19.41
C VAL A 486 20.42 15.45 -18.37
N ARG A 487 21.56 14.97 -17.83
CA ARG A 487 22.31 15.67 -16.77
C ARG A 487 23.77 15.22 -16.65
N ALA A 488 24.66 16.17 -16.38
CA ALA A 488 26.05 15.91 -16.01
C ALA A 488 26.20 15.53 -14.52
N THR A 489 27.24 14.76 -14.21
CA THR A 489 27.81 14.62 -12.87
C THR A 489 29.34 14.57 -12.96
N PRO A 490 30.09 14.84 -11.87
CA PRO A 490 31.56 14.85 -11.89
C PRO A 490 32.24 13.54 -12.31
N PHE A 491 31.50 12.42 -12.37
CA PHE A 491 32.01 11.10 -12.77
C PHE A 491 31.45 10.60 -14.11
N GLY A 492 30.47 11.29 -14.71
CA GLY A 492 29.84 10.83 -15.96
C GLY A 492 28.56 11.57 -16.38
N ALA A 493 28.10 11.24 -17.58
CA ALA A 493 26.88 11.71 -18.21
C ALA A 493 25.71 10.74 -17.93
N PHE A 494 24.56 11.26 -17.51
CA PHE A 494 23.31 10.50 -17.54
C PHE A 494 22.58 10.73 -18.86
N VAL A 495 22.33 9.63 -19.57
CA VAL A 495 21.70 9.60 -20.89
C VAL A 495 20.43 8.76 -20.78
N ASP A 496 19.30 9.33 -21.19
CA ASP A 496 18.02 8.63 -21.30
C ASP A 496 17.97 7.87 -22.62
N VAL A 497 17.84 6.54 -22.56
CA VAL A 497 17.72 5.64 -23.70
C VAL A 497 16.34 4.98 -23.62
N ASP A 498 15.41 5.39 -24.47
CA ASP A 498 14.02 4.90 -24.52
C ASP A 498 13.28 4.89 -23.16
N GLY A 499 13.63 5.79 -22.24
CA GLY A 499 13.04 5.90 -20.89
C GLY A 499 13.89 5.27 -19.78
N LEU A 500 15.06 4.70 -20.09
CA LEU A 500 16.00 4.12 -19.13
C LEU A 500 17.19 5.04 -18.86
N ASP A 501 17.37 5.45 -17.61
CA ASP A 501 18.52 6.24 -17.13
C ASP A 501 19.83 5.42 -17.23
N CYS A 502 20.63 5.68 -18.26
CA CYS A 502 21.93 5.05 -18.50
C CYS A 502 23.09 5.97 -18.09
N LEU A 503 24.25 5.40 -17.73
CA LEU A 503 25.44 6.16 -17.30
C LEU A 503 26.62 5.96 -18.26
N CYS A 504 27.08 7.03 -18.90
CA CYS A 504 28.38 7.06 -19.57
C CYS A 504 29.42 7.68 -18.63
N ARG A 505 30.51 6.98 -18.31
CA ARG A 505 31.56 7.56 -17.43
C ARG A 505 32.37 8.60 -18.20
N ILE A 506 32.98 9.55 -17.49
CA ILE A 506 33.87 10.54 -18.12
C ILE A 506 35.06 9.87 -18.82
N SER A 507 35.50 8.72 -18.31
CA SER A 507 36.51 7.84 -18.91
C SER A 507 36.05 7.08 -20.15
N ASP A 508 34.77 7.16 -20.51
CA ASP A 508 34.12 6.48 -21.63
C ASP A 508 33.54 7.48 -22.67
N LEU A 509 33.74 8.80 -22.47
CA LEU A 509 33.32 9.88 -23.38
C LEU A 509 34.32 10.17 -24.53
N SER A 510 35.52 10.67 -24.27
CA SER A 510 36.51 10.99 -25.33
C SER A 510 37.90 10.40 -25.06
N TRP A 511 38.61 9.97 -26.12
CA TRP A 511 39.94 9.34 -26.02
C TRP A 511 40.98 10.22 -25.30
N ASN A 512 40.81 11.54 -25.35
CA ASN A 512 41.62 12.52 -24.62
C ASN A 512 41.18 12.67 -23.15
N ARG A 513 42.02 13.28 -22.29
CA ARG A 513 41.60 13.66 -20.93
C ARG A 513 40.63 14.84 -20.99
N VAL A 514 39.36 14.57 -20.76
CA VAL A 514 38.32 15.62 -20.62
C VAL A 514 37.98 15.81 -19.14
N GLY A 515 37.92 17.06 -18.69
CA GLY A 515 37.65 17.42 -17.30
C GLY A 515 36.16 17.54 -16.95
N LYS A 516 35.30 17.80 -17.94
CA LYS A 516 33.86 17.95 -17.78
C LYS A 516 33.09 17.19 -18.86
N VAL A 517 31.82 16.92 -18.61
CA VAL A 517 30.94 16.20 -19.56
C VAL A 517 30.43 17.16 -20.64
N GLU A 518 30.19 18.39 -20.24
CA GLU A 518 29.67 19.50 -21.03
C GLU A 518 30.63 19.97 -22.13
N ASP A 519 31.91 19.59 -22.05
CA ASP A 519 32.90 19.84 -23.10
C ASP A 519 32.70 18.90 -24.33
N VAL A 520 31.84 17.87 -24.21
CA VAL A 520 31.62 16.82 -25.23
C VAL A 520 30.14 16.62 -25.58
N LEU A 521 29.20 16.81 -24.64
CA LEU A 521 27.77 16.58 -24.84
C LEU A 521 26.92 17.81 -24.47
N THR A 522 26.05 18.25 -25.38
CA THR A 522 25.08 19.33 -25.13
C THR A 522 23.84 18.81 -24.40
N LEU A 523 23.39 19.52 -23.36
CA LEU A 523 22.21 19.16 -22.58
C LEU A 523 20.94 19.11 -23.47
N ASN A 524 20.17 18.03 -23.36
CA ASN A 524 18.98 17.70 -24.15
C ASN A 524 19.21 17.38 -25.64
N GLU A 525 20.44 17.17 -26.11
CA GLU A 525 20.69 16.61 -27.45
C GLU A 525 20.78 15.08 -27.44
N GLU A 526 20.54 14.47 -28.59
CA GLU A 526 20.59 13.03 -28.83
C GLU A 526 21.91 12.63 -29.49
N TYR A 527 22.52 11.57 -28.98
CA TYR A 527 23.80 11.04 -29.45
C TYR A 527 23.74 9.51 -29.53
N GLU A 528 24.52 8.90 -30.44
CA GLU A 528 24.72 7.46 -30.45
C GLU A 528 25.74 7.05 -29.38
N PHE A 529 25.47 5.95 -28.68
CA PHE A 529 26.35 5.33 -27.70
C PHE A 529 26.41 3.82 -27.91
N LEU A 530 27.50 3.19 -27.47
CA LEU A 530 27.65 1.74 -27.39
C LEU A 530 27.35 1.25 -25.98
N VAL A 531 26.58 0.17 -25.84
CA VAL A 531 26.33 -0.49 -24.54
C VAL A 531 27.57 -1.27 -24.12
N LEU A 532 28.22 -0.87 -23.02
CA LEU A 532 29.44 -1.48 -22.50
C LEU A 532 29.19 -2.56 -21.43
N SER A 533 28.13 -2.41 -20.64
CA SER A 533 27.79 -3.34 -19.56
C SER A 533 26.33 -3.22 -19.13
N VAL A 534 25.63 -4.34 -18.91
CA VAL A 534 24.21 -4.36 -18.49
C VAL A 534 24.03 -5.10 -17.16
N ASP A 535 24.04 -4.37 -16.04
CA ASP A 535 23.70 -4.93 -14.72
C ASP A 535 22.17 -4.96 -14.54
N ARG A 536 21.57 -6.11 -14.85
CA ARG A 536 20.12 -6.35 -14.77
C ARG A 536 19.59 -6.37 -13.34
N GLU A 537 20.40 -6.77 -12.35
CA GLU A 537 19.98 -6.79 -10.94
C GLU A 537 19.91 -5.38 -10.35
N LYS A 538 20.89 -4.53 -10.67
CA LYS A 538 20.97 -3.15 -10.16
C LYS A 538 20.32 -2.12 -11.08
N ARG A 539 19.75 -2.54 -12.21
CA ARG A 539 19.16 -1.69 -13.27
C ARG A 539 20.14 -0.61 -13.76
N LYS A 540 21.40 -0.98 -14.01
CA LYS A 540 22.44 -0.05 -14.45
C LYS A 540 23.01 -0.45 -15.79
N VAL A 541 22.89 0.44 -16.76
CA VAL A 541 23.51 0.31 -18.09
C VAL A 541 24.67 1.27 -18.19
N GLY A 542 25.84 0.73 -18.50
CA GLY A 542 27.05 1.49 -18.80
C GLY A 542 27.13 1.79 -20.29
N LEU A 543 27.26 3.06 -20.66
CA LEU A 543 27.40 3.51 -22.04
C LEU A 543 28.83 3.99 -22.35
N GLY A 544 29.24 3.86 -23.60
CA GLY A 544 30.49 4.37 -24.13
C GLY A 544 30.29 5.15 -25.42
N TYR A 545 30.93 6.31 -25.53
CA TYR A 545 30.93 7.15 -26.72
C TYR A 545 32.21 6.93 -27.55
N LYS A 546 33.35 6.73 -26.87
CA LYS A 546 34.68 6.51 -27.48
C LYS A 546 34.71 5.41 -28.55
N GLN A 547 33.99 4.32 -28.29
CA GLN A 547 34.04 3.09 -29.08
C GLN A 547 33.41 3.25 -30.48
N LEU A 548 32.67 4.34 -30.72
CA LEU A 548 32.11 4.68 -32.02
C LEU A 548 33.07 5.50 -32.90
N HIS A 549 34.10 6.11 -32.30
CA HIS A 549 35.11 6.90 -33.00
C HIS A 549 36.40 6.11 -33.22
N PRO A 550 37.06 6.22 -34.39
CA PRO A 550 38.32 5.54 -34.66
C PRO A 550 39.39 5.93 -33.63
N HIS A 551 40.25 4.98 -33.26
CA HIS A 551 41.30 5.25 -32.28
C HIS A 551 42.34 6.20 -32.92
N PRO A 552 42.78 7.28 -32.25
CA PRO A 552 43.70 8.27 -32.86
C PRO A 552 45.07 7.72 -33.29
N PHE A 553 45.41 6.48 -32.90
CA PHE A 553 46.60 5.78 -33.40
C PHE A 553 46.41 5.23 -34.82
N GLN A 554 45.19 4.83 -35.20
CA GLN A 554 44.89 4.39 -36.56
C GLN A 554 44.93 5.58 -37.54
N GLU A 555 44.43 6.74 -37.12
CA GLU A 555 44.56 7.98 -37.90
C GLU A 555 46.03 8.40 -38.09
N ILE A 556 46.85 8.35 -37.02
CA ILE A 556 48.28 8.65 -37.12
C ILE A 556 49.03 7.61 -37.97
N ALA A 557 48.73 6.31 -37.84
CA ALA A 557 49.35 5.27 -38.67
C ALA A 557 49.01 5.44 -40.17
N ALA A 558 47.79 5.88 -40.48
CA ALA A 558 47.37 6.20 -41.84
C ALA A 558 47.96 7.52 -42.38
N LYS A 559 48.09 8.55 -41.53
CA LYS A 559 48.61 9.88 -41.90
C LYS A 559 50.14 9.94 -41.99
N TYR A 560 50.83 9.16 -41.15
CA TYR A 560 52.29 9.16 -40.98
C TYR A 560 52.88 7.74 -41.04
N PRO A 561 52.94 7.12 -42.25
CA PRO A 561 53.56 5.81 -42.41
C PRO A 561 55.06 5.84 -42.08
N VAL A 562 55.63 4.66 -41.84
CA VAL A 562 57.07 4.50 -41.56
C VAL A 562 57.91 5.17 -42.67
N GLY A 563 58.85 6.03 -42.25
CA GLY A 563 59.68 6.85 -43.14
C GLY A 563 59.17 8.27 -43.37
N SER A 564 57.95 8.63 -42.94
CA SER A 564 57.49 10.02 -42.92
C SER A 564 58.24 10.88 -41.89
N ILE A 565 58.33 12.19 -42.14
CA ILE A 565 58.86 13.17 -41.18
C ILE A 565 57.68 13.84 -40.48
N VAL A 566 57.71 13.84 -39.16
CA VAL A 566 56.74 14.50 -38.27
C VAL A 566 57.41 15.63 -37.51
N THR A 567 56.70 16.74 -37.34
CA THR A 567 57.05 17.81 -36.40
C THR A 567 56.32 17.60 -35.09
N GLY A 568 56.99 17.82 -33.97
CA GLY A 568 56.38 17.68 -32.65
C GLY A 568 57.19 18.35 -31.55
N GLN A 569 56.56 18.57 -30.39
CA GLN A 569 57.17 19.27 -29.26
C GLN A 569 57.72 18.29 -28.23
N VAL A 570 58.93 18.52 -27.72
CA VAL A 570 59.54 17.70 -26.66
C VAL A 570 58.74 17.87 -25.35
N ALA A 571 57.90 16.88 -25.01
CA ALA A 571 57.06 16.90 -23.82
C ALA A 571 57.82 16.51 -22.54
N ARG A 572 58.80 15.62 -22.64
CA ARG A 572 59.63 15.17 -21.50
C ARG A 572 60.93 14.52 -21.97
N LEU A 573 61.98 14.67 -21.18
CA LEU A 573 63.30 14.06 -21.38
C LEU A 573 63.54 13.01 -20.28
N GLU A 574 64.10 11.88 -20.67
CA GLU A 574 64.53 10.77 -19.79
C GLU A 574 65.97 10.37 -20.16
N GLU A 575 66.68 9.69 -19.26
CA GLU A 575 68.10 9.32 -19.46
C GLU A 575 68.35 8.50 -20.74
N TYR A 576 67.34 7.75 -21.22
CA TYR A 576 67.40 6.92 -22.42
C TYR A 576 66.80 7.56 -23.69
N GLY A 577 66.15 8.72 -23.61
CA GLY A 577 65.52 9.34 -24.77
C GLY A 577 64.57 10.52 -24.49
N ALA A 578 64.12 11.15 -25.57
CA ALA A 578 63.14 12.24 -25.56
C ALA A 578 61.75 11.74 -25.97
N PHE A 579 60.72 12.13 -25.22
CA PHE A 579 59.32 11.96 -25.60
C PHE A 579 58.85 13.22 -26.32
N VAL A 580 58.53 13.08 -27.60
CA VAL A 580 58.01 14.14 -28.48
C VAL A 580 56.51 13.94 -28.64
N ASP A 581 55.71 14.91 -28.23
CA ASP A 581 54.27 14.97 -28.54
C ASP A 581 54.11 15.42 -29.99
N ILE A 582 53.45 14.61 -30.82
CA ILE A 582 53.30 14.88 -32.26
C ILE A 582 51.98 15.63 -32.47
N GLU A 583 50.88 14.89 -32.42
CA GLU A 583 49.53 15.35 -32.72
C GLU A 583 48.55 14.49 -31.88
N ASN A 584 47.37 15.02 -31.54
CA ASN A 584 46.34 14.29 -30.78
C ASN A 584 46.81 13.66 -29.44
N ASN A 585 47.74 14.30 -28.72
CA ASN A 585 48.37 13.80 -27.48
C ASN A 585 49.13 12.46 -27.61
N ILE A 586 49.54 12.08 -28.82
CA ILE A 586 50.29 10.85 -29.08
C ILE A 586 51.80 11.14 -29.09
N ARG A 587 52.52 10.43 -28.22
CA ARG A 587 53.95 10.63 -27.96
C ARG A 587 54.82 9.61 -28.68
N GLY A 588 55.73 10.10 -29.50
CA GLY A 588 56.84 9.32 -30.04
C GLY A 588 58.06 9.34 -29.11
N LEU A 589 58.85 8.27 -29.14
CA LEU A 589 60.12 8.17 -28.40
C LEU A 589 61.29 8.31 -29.38
N VAL A 590 62.13 9.33 -29.17
CA VAL A 590 63.46 9.45 -29.76
C VAL A 590 64.47 8.84 -28.80
N HIS A 591 65.08 7.71 -29.16
CA HIS A 591 66.15 7.12 -28.34
C HIS A 591 67.40 8.01 -28.36
N ILE A 592 68.21 8.00 -27.30
CA ILE A 592 69.41 8.87 -27.20
C ILE A 592 70.38 8.71 -28.39
N SER A 593 70.47 7.51 -28.98
CA SER A 593 71.27 7.19 -30.18
C SER A 593 70.75 7.80 -31.49
N GLU A 594 69.50 8.25 -31.51
CA GLU A 594 68.76 8.78 -32.66
C GLU A 594 68.48 10.29 -32.56
N ALA A 595 68.91 10.92 -31.45
CA ALA A 595 68.70 12.33 -31.17
C ALA A 595 69.66 13.26 -31.95
N ALA A 596 70.87 12.79 -32.29
CA ALA A 596 71.80 13.53 -33.14
C ALA A 596 72.76 12.61 -33.92
N ARG A 597 73.66 13.22 -34.70
CA ARG A 597 74.67 12.52 -35.50
C ARG A 597 75.84 11.99 -34.66
N ASP A 598 76.27 12.75 -33.66
CA ASP A 598 77.37 12.42 -32.76
C ASP A 598 76.91 11.67 -31.50
N TYR A 599 77.85 11.01 -30.81
CA TYR A 599 77.55 10.28 -29.58
C TYR A 599 77.34 11.23 -28.40
N ILE A 600 76.11 11.30 -27.91
CA ILE A 600 75.69 12.12 -26.78
C ILE A 600 75.63 11.27 -25.51
N LYS A 601 76.11 11.82 -24.38
CA LYS A 601 75.98 11.17 -23.06
C LYS A 601 74.67 11.50 -22.33
N ASN A 602 74.15 12.73 -22.48
CA ASN A 602 72.88 13.15 -21.89
C ASN A 602 71.97 13.82 -22.93
N ILE A 603 70.73 13.37 -23.05
CA ILE A 603 69.73 13.93 -23.99
C ILE A 603 69.50 15.45 -23.79
N ASN A 604 69.63 15.92 -22.54
CA ASN A 604 69.46 17.33 -22.13
C ASN A 604 70.48 18.29 -22.74
N ASP A 605 71.61 17.79 -23.23
CA ASP A 605 72.67 18.63 -23.82
C ASP A 605 72.28 19.13 -25.23
N VAL A 606 71.27 18.49 -25.87
CA VAL A 606 70.88 18.73 -27.26
C VAL A 606 69.40 19.08 -27.43
N LEU A 607 68.54 18.63 -26.53
CA LEU A 607 67.10 18.91 -26.55
C LEU A 607 66.64 19.48 -25.20
N LYS A 608 65.73 20.45 -25.23
CA LYS A 608 65.04 20.97 -24.04
C LYS A 608 63.56 20.63 -24.08
N VAL A 609 62.95 20.52 -22.91
CA VAL A 609 61.50 20.37 -22.79
C VAL A 609 60.83 21.63 -23.34
N GLY A 610 59.95 21.46 -24.31
CA GLY A 610 59.29 22.54 -25.04
C GLY A 610 59.86 22.84 -26.44
N ASP A 611 61.00 22.27 -26.83
CA ASP A 611 61.56 22.48 -28.18
C ASP A 611 60.71 21.77 -29.26
N GLU A 612 60.53 22.41 -30.41
CA GLU A 612 59.89 21.83 -31.59
C GLU A 612 60.93 21.13 -32.48
N VAL A 613 60.74 19.84 -32.77
CA VAL A 613 61.69 19.01 -33.51
C VAL A 613 61.04 18.30 -34.68
N ALA A 614 61.75 18.26 -35.81
CA ALA A 614 61.40 17.42 -36.95
C ALA A 614 62.11 16.06 -36.81
N ALA A 615 61.33 14.97 -36.73
CA ALA A 615 61.84 13.62 -36.57
C ALA A 615 61.17 12.65 -37.55
N LYS A 616 61.92 11.66 -38.04
CA LYS A 616 61.43 10.64 -38.97
C LYS A 616 60.88 9.43 -38.21
N VAL A 617 59.73 8.91 -38.62
CA VAL A 617 59.13 7.70 -38.05
C VAL A 617 59.95 6.47 -38.48
N ILE A 618 60.65 5.82 -37.54
CA ILE A 618 61.44 4.60 -37.80
C ILE A 618 60.55 3.35 -37.69
N LYS A 619 59.72 3.27 -36.65
CA LYS A 619 58.91 2.09 -36.36
C LYS A 619 57.60 2.51 -35.68
N ILE A 620 56.50 1.93 -36.14
CA ILE A 620 55.21 1.98 -35.43
C ILE A 620 54.98 0.58 -34.85
N ASP A 621 54.72 0.50 -33.56
CA ASP A 621 54.39 -0.71 -32.83
C ASP A 621 52.94 -0.59 -32.37
N GLU A 622 52.01 -1.16 -33.16
CA GLU A 622 50.57 -1.03 -32.95
C GLU A 622 50.09 -1.77 -31.69
N GLU A 623 50.70 -2.92 -31.38
CA GLU A 623 50.38 -3.72 -30.18
C GLU A 623 50.77 -2.97 -28.90
N ASN A 624 51.99 -2.43 -28.84
CA ASN A 624 52.48 -1.71 -27.67
C ASN A 624 52.15 -0.21 -27.68
N ARG A 625 51.50 0.29 -28.74
CA ARG A 625 51.14 1.70 -28.95
C ARG A 625 52.34 2.65 -28.81
N LYS A 626 53.46 2.29 -29.45
CA LYS A 626 54.73 3.06 -29.42
C LYS A 626 55.15 3.47 -30.82
N ILE A 627 55.56 4.73 -30.97
CA ILE A 627 56.13 5.25 -32.21
C ILE A 627 57.60 5.59 -31.91
N SER A 628 58.53 4.93 -32.60
CA SER A 628 59.96 5.25 -32.53
C SER A 628 60.31 6.30 -33.57
N LEU A 629 60.87 7.41 -33.10
CA LEU A 629 61.26 8.57 -33.90
C LEU A 629 62.78 8.74 -33.96
N SER A 630 63.29 9.37 -35.01
CA SER A 630 64.71 9.75 -35.13
C SER A 630 64.88 11.13 -35.75
N ILE A 631 65.61 11.99 -35.04
CA ILE A 631 66.00 13.32 -35.52
C ILE A 631 67.18 13.17 -36.48
N LYS A 632 68.10 12.25 -36.18
CA LYS A 632 69.25 11.91 -37.03
C LYS A 632 68.85 11.55 -38.46
N ALA A 633 67.79 10.75 -38.61
CA ALA A 633 67.30 10.27 -39.91
C ALA A 633 66.46 11.31 -40.69
N ALA A 634 66.18 12.48 -40.12
CA ALA A 634 65.50 13.61 -40.77
C ALA A 634 66.48 14.65 -41.36
N LEU A 635 67.77 14.59 -41.00
CA LEU A 635 68.80 15.53 -41.47
C LEU A 635 69.42 15.05 -42.80
N PRO A 636 69.56 15.90 -43.84
CA PRO A 636 70.02 15.49 -45.17
C PRO A 636 71.48 14.97 -45.17
N GLU A 637 71.74 13.89 -45.91
CA GLU A 637 73.09 13.29 -46.02
C GLU A 637 74.06 14.20 -46.79
N GLU A 638 75.28 14.36 -46.27
CA GLU A 638 76.39 14.99 -47.00
C GLU A 638 77.21 13.92 -47.70
N GLU A 639 77.43 14.08 -49.02
CA GLU A 639 78.25 13.16 -49.82
C GLU A 639 79.71 13.13 -49.33
N LYS A 640 80.20 11.96 -48.93
CA LYS A 640 81.62 11.77 -48.59
C LYS A 640 82.41 11.17 -49.75
N VAL A 641 83.39 11.94 -50.22
CA VAL A 641 84.33 11.58 -51.29
C VAL A 641 85.16 10.34 -50.89
N LEU A 642 85.26 9.38 -51.82
CA LEU A 642 86.03 8.14 -51.67
C LEU A 642 87.52 8.35 -51.93
N GLN A 643 88.38 7.72 -51.13
CA GLN A 643 89.72 7.28 -51.55
C GLN A 643 90.02 5.85 -51.05
N PRO A 644 90.90 5.08 -51.73
CA PRO A 644 90.79 3.62 -51.71
C PRO A 644 92.06 2.84 -51.34
N LYS A 645 91.85 1.56 -50.94
CA LYS A 645 92.59 0.33 -51.33
C LYS A 645 93.05 -0.59 -50.18
N ASN A 646 92.88 -1.88 -50.47
CA ASN A 646 93.67 -3.04 -50.05
C ASN A 646 93.59 -3.52 -48.58
N SER A 647 93.62 -4.82 -48.27
CA SER A 647 93.48 -6.01 -49.13
C SER A 647 93.40 -7.33 -48.32
N LYS A 648 92.75 -8.35 -48.93
CA LYS A 648 92.95 -9.81 -48.77
C LYS A 648 92.48 -10.55 -47.50
N SER A 649 92.09 -11.81 -47.76
CA SER A 649 92.21 -13.05 -46.94
C SER A 649 91.48 -13.14 -45.59
N GLU A 650 90.96 -14.29 -45.14
CA GLU A 650 90.44 -15.51 -45.81
C GLU A 650 89.75 -16.39 -44.73
N GLU A 651 88.96 -17.37 -45.14
CA GLU A 651 88.76 -18.67 -44.45
C GLU A 651 88.13 -18.77 -43.01
N LYS A 652 86.84 -19.18 -43.01
CA LYS A 652 86.35 -20.53 -42.58
C LYS A 652 86.14 -20.88 -41.07
N PRO A 653 85.38 -21.98 -40.74
CA PRO A 653 84.15 -21.80 -39.95
C PRO A 653 83.82 -22.90 -38.90
N LYS A 654 82.57 -22.88 -38.39
CA LYS A 654 81.84 -23.98 -37.70
C LYS A 654 82.39 -24.32 -36.29
N GLU A 655 81.67 -25.00 -35.38
CA GLU A 655 80.63 -26.01 -35.59
C GLU A 655 79.56 -26.09 -34.47
N SER A 656 78.51 -26.86 -34.74
CA SER A 656 77.32 -27.09 -33.90
C SER A 656 77.35 -28.46 -33.23
N HIS A 657 76.66 -28.64 -32.09
CA HIS A 657 76.05 -29.95 -31.76
C HIS A 657 74.66 -29.84 -31.10
N ARG A 658 73.88 -30.93 -31.21
CA ARG A 658 72.43 -31.06 -30.91
C ARG A 658 72.17 -32.28 -30.01
N ARG A 659 70.93 -32.36 -29.46
CA ARG A 659 70.19 -33.56 -28.97
C ARG A 659 70.57 -34.09 -27.56
N ALA A 660 69.69 -34.72 -26.77
CA ALA A 660 68.27 -35.16 -26.97
C ALA A 660 67.45 -35.21 -25.64
N LYS A 661 66.13 -35.52 -25.77
CA LYS A 661 65.14 -35.79 -24.68
C LYS A 661 65.16 -37.25 -24.20
N VAL A 662 64.62 -37.51 -22.99
CA VAL A 662 63.90 -38.75 -22.57
C VAL A 662 62.66 -38.34 -21.71
N ASP A 663 61.68 -39.24 -21.51
CA ASP A 663 60.29 -38.99 -21.07
C ASP A 663 59.79 -40.00 -19.99
N ARG A 664 58.65 -39.69 -19.32
CA ARG A 664 57.65 -40.56 -18.59
C ARG A 664 57.80 -41.09 -17.14
N SER A 665 56.86 -40.61 -16.26
CA SER A 665 55.89 -41.31 -15.34
C SER A 665 56.28 -42.50 -14.41
N ALA A 666 55.63 -42.84 -13.27
CA ALA A 666 54.66 -42.25 -12.28
C ALA A 666 54.34 -43.32 -11.16
N VAL A 667 53.48 -43.03 -10.15
CA VAL A 667 52.81 -43.97 -9.15
C VAL A 667 53.66 -44.43 -7.92
N ASP A 668 53.25 -44.53 -6.63
CA ASP A 668 52.09 -44.04 -5.81
C ASP A 668 52.29 -44.18 -4.25
N ILE A 669 51.80 -43.21 -3.43
CA ILE A 669 50.92 -43.28 -2.19
C ILE A 669 51.34 -44.16 -0.93
N PRO A 670 50.82 -44.03 0.34
CA PRO A 670 50.28 -42.94 1.22
C PRO A 670 50.91 -42.82 2.65
N THR A 671 50.59 -41.76 3.43
CA THR A 671 49.97 -41.90 4.80
C THR A 671 49.24 -40.61 5.27
N GLN A 672 48.47 -40.69 6.39
CA GLN A 672 47.32 -39.82 6.72
C GLN A 672 47.59 -38.70 7.77
N TRP A 673 46.59 -37.80 7.89
CA TRP A 673 46.42 -36.73 8.90
C TRP A 673 45.98 -37.30 10.27
N LYS A 674 46.07 -36.63 11.44
CA LYS A 674 45.24 -35.52 12.03
C LYS A 674 45.68 -35.36 13.53
N GLU A 675 45.40 -34.34 14.37
CA GLU A 675 44.82 -32.97 14.30
C GLU A 675 45.05 -32.22 15.65
N GLY A 676 44.86 -30.89 15.71
CA GLY A 676 44.70 -30.10 16.97
C GLY A 676 45.86 -29.14 17.32
N ALA A 677 45.64 -27.94 17.89
CA ALA A 677 44.40 -27.24 18.23
C ALA A 677 44.61 -25.71 18.48
N THR A 678 43.50 -25.00 18.75
CA THR A 678 43.36 -23.61 19.29
C THR A 678 43.51 -22.43 18.33
N ASN A 679 42.44 -21.61 18.25
CA ASN A 679 42.49 -20.25 17.69
C ASN A 679 41.23 -19.43 18.08
N THR A 680 41.39 -18.40 18.92
CA THR A 680 40.44 -17.28 19.16
C THR A 680 41.05 -16.28 20.18
N PRO A 681 40.64 -14.99 20.21
CA PRO A 681 40.06 -14.17 19.13
C PRO A 681 40.75 -12.79 18.95
N LEU A 682 40.56 -12.19 17.76
CA LEU A 682 41.03 -10.85 17.38
C LEU A 682 40.17 -9.73 18.01
N ALA A 683 40.10 -9.65 19.35
CA ALA A 683 39.19 -8.74 20.07
C ALA A 683 39.89 -7.75 21.04
N GLU A 684 41.23 -7.76 21.12
CA GLU A 684 41.98 -7.08 22.18
C GLU A 684 43.01 -6.03 21.68
N LEU A 685 42.90 -5.59 20.42
CA LEU A 685 43.91 -4.72 19.76
C LEU A 685 43.36 -3.40 19.18
N LEU A 686 42.17 -2.96 19.59
CA LEU A 686 41.62 -1.63 19.26
C LEU A 686 40.98 -0.96 20.49
N LYS A 687 41.77 -0.79 21.54
CA LYS A 687 41.67 0.36 22.44
C LYS A 687 42.97 1.13 22.37
N ASP A 688 42.86 2.45 22.52
CA ASP A 688 43.92 3.46 22.46
C ASP A 688 44.59 3.63 21.09
N PHE A 689 44.10 4.60 20.30
CA PHE A 689 44.89 5.77 19.85
C PHE A 689 44.02 6.82 19.11
N LYS A 690 43.70 7.91 19.85
CA LYS A 690 43.19 9.24 19.43
C LYS A 690 41.91 9.32 18.58
#